data_AF-A0A484BPY7-F1
#
_entry.id   AF-A0A484BPY7-F1
#
_cell.length_a   1.000
_cell.length_b   1.000
_cell.length_c   1.000
_cell.angle_alpha   90.00
_cell.angle_beta   90.00
_cell.angle_gamma   90.00
#
_symmetry.space_group_name_H-M   'P 1'
#
loop_
_entity.id
_entity.type
_entity.pdbx_description
1 polymer ?
#
loop_
_entity_poly.entity_id
_entity_poly.type
_entity_poly.pdbx_seq_one_letter_code
_entity_poly.pdbx_strand_id
1 'polypeptide(L)'
;MSTWLYLLFLCARLLGVSPPNEQQVKYPHLVWSLLLVICVWFFTLHRLVTMRFYKEVQTIQKLFYFAEYPANMLLTALFSLRIYRSEDFYKRLLLELERLKAQLFVNGDAIPHLYRGLRKQIMILFCLMLVFHSICALVDSAWLNFDLKLSFASNCAHQLPCAMINFSLLQYILIHRLLCLFYAELNRHLEELQRRPAAIELKLEELRLIGVALDDIQAKLLDRFEFALIVNFANSLLSFSYETFNTFRLLELAQLSDWVLYCYRSLWLLQHGSRVWLVLRANERIIEQKCQLRLVLNKLDASDARLERSINSFLLQLKSSHNQPLALCIELDTLALGGLGRCAACTKNWLLTFGWLLLWLIRAVSSRLRDVAAQAGAETSLLAIRLTVNRRLHITERLLWLFVLVGSVFAVYMLSELQIARYVNSPTVISVDRDYRGWNGSLPAVTLCYYDHIDSFKANELIQDMWNVSIIDEDYFYIMDFLYAVVNATASNYAELAKFASDERFDQVDLYEIIQTINRPFEQVISSFDADFEVNVEMVMTERGCCYAINSPMSRMLGKKEVDYDQLPQPLTCQFGKQQCFIRMDLYESTGVLDVHSPYEVSASEANIISLQKSDEITASFKVLETVKSLCLARCRAIMALEMCNCVPFFYPFVQGPSCNPAGFECLLDFKWPIWALHICKCPSTCTEIEYTMQTVKKSSWGMKGNEETAGIDMATSSFRWDLIPPKVRFRRDVVFSFEDLIVSFGGALALFVGISVMGLVQMGYVIIFNILLDIIKLLRFIHTLYLRARYRRRATKPESPVYSKDNISRAETAEIPLFEYVN
;
A
#
# COMPACT_ATOMS: atom_id res chain seq x y z
N MET A 1 4.42 -45.90 -11.05
CA MET A 1 4.40 -45.20 -9.75
C MET A 1 5.71 -45.52 -9.00
N SER A 2 6.42 -44.54 -8.44
CA SER A 2 7.69 -44.79 -7.71
C SER A 2 7.49 -45.76 -6.54
N THR A 3 8.41 -46.70 -6.33
CA THR A 3 8.45 -47.62 -5.17
C THR A 3 8.23 -46.90 -3.84
N TRP A 4 8.81 -45.72 -3.66
CA TRP A 4 8.67 -44.88 -2.46
C TRP A 4 7.28 -44.29 -2.27
N LEU A 5 6.59 -43.96 -3.35
CA LEU A 5 5.22 -43.44 -3.29
C LEU A 5 4.25 -44.56 -2.89
N TYR A 6 4.49 -45.78 -3.38
CA TYR A 6 3.75 -46.97 -2.94
C TYR A 6 3.95 -47.25 -1.45
N LEU A 7 5.20 -47.19 -0.96
CA LEU A 7 5.51 -47.36 0.46
C LEU A 7 4.85 -46.28 1.34
N LEU A 8 4.88 -45.02 0.90
CA LEU A 8 4.20 -43.93 1.60
C LEU A 8 2.69 -44.21 1.74
N PHE A 9 2.02 -44.56 0.64
CA PHE A 9 0.60 -44.89 0.66
C PHE A 9 0.29 -46.19 1.42
N LEU A 10 1.21 -47.15 1.45
CA LEU A 10 1.08 -48.35 2.28
C LEU A 10 1.09 -47.99 3.77
N CYS A 11 2.07 -47.21 4.22
CA CYS A 11 2.14 -46.72 5.61
C CYS A 11 0.92 -45.84 5.97
N ALA A 12 0.50 -44.96 5.06
CA ALA A 12 -0.68 -44.13 5.27
C ALA A 12 -1.98 -44.95 5.37
N ARG A 13 -2.11 -46.04 4.60
CA ARG A 13 -3.23 -46.99 4.70
C ARG A 13 -3.22 -47.73 6.04
N LEU A 14 -2.06 -48.23 6.48
CA LEU A 14 -1.92 -48.86 7.79
C LEU A 14 -2.34 -47.94 8.94
N LEU A 15 -2.04 -46.64 8.83
CA LEU A 15 -2.46 -45.61 9.77
C LEU A 15 -3.90 -45.12 9.57
N GLY A 16 -4.67 -45.69 8.63
CA GLY A 16 -6.06 -45.32 8.38
C GLY A 16 -6.27 -43.95 7.74
N VAL A 17 -5.21 -43.34 7.20
CA VAL A 17 -5.19 -41.97 6.63
C VAL A 17 -4.97 -41.92 5.11
N SER A 18 -5.14 -43.05 4.42
CA SER A 18 -5.19 -43.14 2.95
C SER A 18 -6.26 -44.12 2.51
N PRO A 19 -6.95 -43.92 1.35
CA PRO A 19 -7.96 -44.84 0.87
C PRO A 19 -7.37 -46.22 0.50
N PRO A 20 -8.17 -47.30 0.60
CA PRO A 20 -7.76 -48.63 0.13
C PRO A 20 -7.74 -48.68 -1.40
N ASN A 21 -6.89 -49.55 -1.95
CA ASN A 21 -6.64 -49.64 -3.39
C ASN A 21 -7.75 -50.39 -4.14
N GLU A 22 -8.42 -51.31 -3.46
CA GLU A 22 -9.48 -52.16 -4.02
C GLU A 22 -10.81 -51.93 -3.30
N GLN A 23 -11.90 -51.90 -4.07
CA GLN A 23 -13.24 -51.64 -3.56
C GLN A 23 -13.74 -52.73 -2.60
N GLN A 24 -13.24 -53.98 -2.75
CA GLN A 24 -13.56 -55.12 -1.89
C GLN A 24 -12.98 -54.99 -0.47
N VAL A 25 -11.89 -54.22 -0.29
CA VAL A 25 -11.21 -54.02 1.01
C VAL A 25 -11.73 -52.75 1.72
N LYS A 26 -12.73 -52.05 1.16
CA LYS A 26 -13.23 -50.77 1.68
C LYS A 26 -13.85 -50.87 3.08
N TYR A 27 -14.76 -51.83 3.27
CA TYR A 27 -15.41 -52.06 4.57
C TYR A 27 -14.46 -52.52 5.67
N PRO A 28 -13.57 -53.52 5.47
CA PRO A 28 -12.62 -53.92 6.51
C PRO A 28 -11.61 -52.80 6.83
N HIS A 29 -11.18 -52.02 5.84
CA HIS A 29 -10.30 -50.86 6.07
C HIS A 29 -11.02 -49.73 6.84
N LEU A 30 -12.31 -49.50 6.60
CA LEU A 30 -13.13 -48.54 7.37
C LEU A 30 -13.25 -48.96 8.84
N VAL A 31 -13.51 -50.25 9.10
CA VAL A 31 -13.55 -50.81 10.45
C VAL A 31 -12.19 -50.61 11.14
N TRP A 32 -11.08 -50.89 10.45
CA TRP A 32 -9.73 -50.66 10.97
C TRP A 32 -9.45 -49.18 11.29
N SER A 33 -9.79 -48.27 10.37
CA SER A 33 -9.68 -46.81 10.60
C SER A 33 -10.49 -46.36 11.82
N LEU A 34 -11.72 -46.88 11.99
CA LEU A 34 -12.56 -46.57 13.15
C LEU A 34 -11.95 -47.12 14.45
N LEU A 35 -11.41 -48.34 14.44
CA LEU A 35 -10.72 -48.92 15.58
C LEU A 35 -9.48 -48.10 15.98
N LEU A 36 -8.71 -47.58 15.01
CA LEU A 36 -7.58 -46.69 15.28
C LEU A 36 -8.02 -45.37 15.91
N VAL A 37 -9.09 -44.75 15.41
CA VAL A 37 -9.64 -43.51 16.00
C VAL A 37 -10.15 -43.78 17.42
N ILE A 38 -10.90 -44.86 17.63
CA ILE A 38 -11.38 -45.27 18.97
C ILE A 38 -10.21 -45.54 19.90
N CYS A 39 -9.15 -46.18 19.43
CA CYS A 39 -7.92 -46.43 20.19
C CYS A 39 -7.27 -45.10 20.64
N VAL A 40 -7.05 -44.17 19.72
CA VAL A 40 -6.50 -42.84 20.04
C VAL A 40 -7.38 -42.11 21.06
N TRP A 41 -8.70 -42.10 20.85
CA TRP A 41 -9.66 -41.42 21.72
C TRP A 41 -9.71 -42.05 23.12
N PHE A 42 -9.71 -43.39 23.20
CA PHE A 42 -9.71 -44.12 24.47
C PHE A 42 -8.47 -43.78 25.30
N PHE A 43 -7.27 -43.88 24.74
CA PHE A 43 -6.03 -43.57 25.46
C PHE A 43 -5.89 -42.08 25.79
N THR A 44 -6.39 -41.20 24.91
CA THR A 44 -6.41 -39.75 25.15
C THR A 44 -7.34 -39.38 26.30
N LEU A 45 -8.58 -39.91 26.31
CA LEU A 45 -9.56 -39.70 27.38
C LEU A 45 -9.10 -40.33 28.69
N HIS A 46 -8.57 -41.55 28.65
CA HIS A 46 -8.00 -42.21 29.82
C HIS A 46 -6.88 -41.35 30.44
N ARG A 47 -5.99 -40.77 29.62
CA ARG A 47 -4.92 -39.87 30.09
C ARG A 47 -5.48 -38.56 30.66
N LEU A 48 -6.48 -37.96 30.01
CA LEU A 48 -7.19 -36.78 30.52
C LEU A 48 -7.81 -37.04 31.91
N VAL A 49 -8.44 -38.20 32.10
CA VAL A 49 -9.10 -38.56 33.38
C VAL A 49 -8.11 -38.95 34.47
N THR A 50 -7.03 -39.65 34.13
CA THR A 50 -6.06 -40.19 35.12
C THR A 50 -5.04 -39.17 35.62
N MET A 51 -4.80 -38.07 34.91
CA MET A 51 -3.89 -37.03 35.39
C MET A 51 -4.49 -36.25 36.57
N ARG A 52 -4.04 -36.56 37.79
CA ARG A 52 -4.44 -35.89 39.06
C ARG A 52 -4.08 -34.39 39.16
N PHE A 53 -3.54 -33.77 38.11
CA PHE A 53 -3.12 -32.37 38.04
C PHE A 53 -4.26 -31.33 38.05
N TYR A 54 -5.53 -31.77 38.10
CA TYR A 54 -6.71 -30.90 38.04
C TYR A 54 -6.84 -29.89 39.18
N LYS A 55 -6.23 -30.14 40.35
CA LYS A 55 -6.45 -29.32 41.54
C LYS A 55 -5.56 -28.08 41.70
N GLU A 56 -4.41 -27.97 41.03
CA GLU A 56 -3.41 -26.92 41.36
C GLU A 56 -3.01 -25.95 40.22
N VAL A 57 -3.41 -26.19 38.97
CA VAL A 57 -2.99 -25.35 37.82
C VAL A 57 -4.04 -24.28 37.47
N GLN A 58 -3.59 -23.07 37.12
CA GLN A 58 -4.44 -21.94 36.69
C GLN A 58 -5.24 -22.26 35.41
N THR A 59 -6.42 -21.66 35.26
CA THR A 59 -7.42 -21.96 34.21
C THR A 59 -6.91 -21.79 32.78
N ILE A 60 -6.05 -20.80 32.51
CA ILE A 60 -5.52 -20.51 31.16
C ILE A 60 -4.39 -21.49 30.77
N GLN A 61 -3.50 -21.86 31.70
CA GLN A 61 -2.45 -22.87 31.43
C GLN A 61 -3.06 -24.25 31.19
N LYS A 62 -4.18 -24.57 31.86
CA LYS A 62 -4.99 -25.76 31.57
C LYS A 62 -5.51 -25.74 30.13
N LEU A 63 -6.04 -24.61 29.66
CA LEU A 63 -6.53 -24.50 28.28
C LEU A 63 -5.42 -24.78 27.25
N PHE A 64 -4.24 -24.17 27.39
CA PHE A 64 -3.13 -24.38 26.45
C PHE A 64 -2.54 -25.80 26.50
N TYR A 65 -2.41 -26.38 27.70
CA TYR A 65 -1.91 -27.74 27.86
C TYR A 65 -2.90 -28.79 27.34
N PHE A 66 -4.20 -28.56 27.54
CA PHE A 66 -5.22 -29.49 27.11
C PHE A 66 -5.67 -29.29 25.66
N ALA A 67 -5.39 -28.15 25.02
CA ALA A 67 -5.83 -27.85 23.65
C ALA A 67 -5.34 -28.89 22.62
N GLU A 68 -4.17 -29.50 22.84
CA GLU A 68 -3.59 -30.48 21.93
C GLU A 68 -4.45 -31.76 21.81
N TYR A 69 -5.01 -32.25 22.92
CA TYR A 69 -5.76 -33.50 22.97
C TYR A 69 -7.08 -33.47 22.16
N PRO A 70 -8.02 -32.54 22.39
CA PRO A 70 -9.26 -32.45 21.62
C PRO A 70 -8.98 -32.08 20.16
N ALA A 71 -7.95 -31.28 19.87
CA ALA A 71 -7.55 -30.97 18.51
C ALA A 71 -7.00 -32.20 17.76
N ASN A 72 -6.16 -33.01 18.40
CA ASN A 72 -5.66 -34.27 17.83
C ASN A 72 -6.80 -35.30 17.67
N MET A 73 -7.74 -35.39 18.62
CA MET A 73 -8.94 -36.24 18.50
C MET A 73 -9.81 -35.83 17.31
N LEU A 74 -10.05 -34.52 17.14
CA LEU A 74 -10.81 -33.97 16.02
C LEU A 74 -10.09 -34.18 14.68
N LEU A 75 -8.79 -33.87 14.60
CA LEU A 75 -8.00 -34.01 13.37
C LEU A 75 -7.88 -35.47 12.92
N THR A 76 -7.64 -36.41 13.84
CA THR A 76 -7.57 -37.85 13.50
C THR A 76 -8.90 -38.39 12.99
N ALA A 77 -10.03 -37.97 13.57
CA ALA A 77 -11.36 -38.31 13.07
C ALA A 77 -11.64 -37.69 11.71
N LEU A 78 -11.31 -36.40 11.51
CA LEU A 78 -11.47 -35.70 10.24
C LEU A 78 -10.65 -36.36 9.13
N PHE A 79 -9.36 -36.63 9.35
CA PHE A 79 -8.53 -37.27 8.33
C PHE A 79 -8.99 -38.69 8.01
N SER A 80 -9.33 -39.51 9.02
CA SER A 80 -9.71 -40.91 8.82
C SER A 80 -11.09 -41.09 8.17
N LEU A 81 -12.10 -40.31 8.58
CA LEU A 81 -13.48 -40.44 8.06
C LEU A 81 -13.65 -39.78 6.69
N ARG A 82 -12.95 -38.66 6.45
CA ARG A 82 -13.10 -37.88 5.21
C ARG A 82 -12.60 -38.61 3.97
N ILE A 83 -11.68 -39.55 4.11
CA ILE A 83 -11.14 -40.37 3.01
C ILE A 83 -12.24 -41.12 2.29
N TYR A 84 -13.15 -41.76 3.03
CA TYR A 84 -14.23 -42.56 2.45
C TYR A 84 -15.34 -41.71 1.82
N ARG A 85 -15.52 -40.48 2.30
CA ARG A 85 -16.43 -39.48 1.71
C ARG A 85 -15.81 -38.78 0.49
N SER A 86 -14.51 -38.93 0.25
CA SER A 86 -13.75 -38.21 -0.80
C SER A 86 -13.21 -39.13 -1.89
N GLU A 87 -13.62 -40.39 -1.93
CA GLU A 87 -13.09 -41.36 -2.90
C GLU A 87 -13.31 -40.90 -4.36
N ASP A 88 -14.51 -40.44 -4.69
CA ASP A 88 -14.84 -39.92 -6.01
C ASP A 88 -14.11 -38.61 -6.34
N PHE A 89 -13.73 -37.85 -5.32
CA PHE A 89 -12.91 -36.65 -5.49
C PHE A 89 -11.49 -37.03 -5.92
N TYR A 90 -10.85 -37.97 -5.23
CA TYR A 90 -9.48 -38.40 -5.59
C TYR A 90 -9.40 -39.09 -6.96
N LYS A 91 -10.42 -39.89 -7.32
CA LYS A 91 -10.51 -40.49 -8.67
C LYS A 91 -10.60 -39.42 -9.76
N ARG A 92 -11.45 -38.40 -9.56
CA ARG A 92 -11.57 -37.27 -10.48
C ARG A 92 -10.30 -36.42 -10.55
N LEU A 93 -9.72 -36.11 -9.39
CA LEU A 93 -8.47 -35.37 -9.29
C LEU A 93 -7.33 -36.05 -10.07
N LEU A 94 -7.18 -37.37 -9.94
CA LEU A 94 -6.16 -38.11 -10.66
C LEU A 94 -6.37 -38.07 -12.19
N LEU A 95 -7.63 -38.18 -12.65
CA LEU A 95 -7.98 -38.06 -14.06
C LEU A 95 -7.71 -36.65 -14.60
N GLU A 96 -8.05 -35.61 -13.85
CA GLU A 96 -7.77 -34.21 -14.20
C GLU A 96 -6.26 -33.93 -14.27
N LEU A 97 -5.48 -34.44 -13.31
CA LEU A 97 -4.02 -34.30 -13.30
C LEU A 97 -3.35 -35.04 -14.46
N GLU A 98 -3.81 -36.24 -14.85
CA GLU A 98 -3.29 -36.95 -16.03
C GLU A 98 -3.66 -36.24 -17.34
N ARG A 99 -4.84 -35.63 -17.43
CA ARG A 99 -5.22 -34.79 -18.59
C ARG A 99 -4.32 -33.55 -18.70
N LEU A 100 -4.11 -32.83 -17.60
CA LEU A 100 -3.25 -31.64 -17.57
C LEU A 100 -1.80 -31.98 -17.90
N LYS A 101 -1.32 -33.13 -17.41
CA LYS A 101 0.01 -33.64 -17.76
C LYS A 101 0.13 -33.90 -19.26
N ALA A 102 -0.88 -34.49 -19.90
CA ALA A 102 -0.86 -34.73 -21.34
C ALA A 102 -0.88 -33.42 -22.15
N GLN A 103 -1.54 -32.38 -21.65
CA GLN A 103 -1.61 -31.05 -22.29
C GLN A 103 -0.32 -30.22 -22.11
N LEU A 104 0.27 -30.24 -20.91
CA LEU A 104 1.48 -29.46 -20.61
C LEU A 104 2.75 -30.13 -21.16
N PHE A 105 2.85 -31.45 -21.17
CA PHE A 105 4.10 -32.14 -21.52
C PHE A 105 4.01 -32.85 -22.89
N VAL A 106 3.93 -32.07 -23.97
CA VAL A 106 3.84 -32.57 -25.35
C VAL A 106 5.14 -33.24 -25.82
N ASN A 107 6.30 -32.71 -25.39
CA ASN A 107 7.62 -33.30 -25.66
C ASN A 107 8.03 -34.20 -24.48
N GLY A 108 8.01 -35.52 -24.69
CA GLY A 108 8.20 -36.54 -23.65
C GLY A 108 9.53 -36.51 -22.88
N ASP A 109 10.51 -35.70 -23.30
CA ASP A 109 11.87 -35.67 -22.72
C ASP A 109 11.95 -34.95 -21.36
N ALA A 110 11.01 -34.05 -21.04
CA ALA A 110 11.01 -33.29 -19.78
C ALA A 110 10.37 -34.06 -18.59
N ILE A 111 9.47 -35.01 -18.89
CA ILE A 111 8.70 -35.77 -17.89
C ILE A 111 9.62 -36.61 -16.96
N PRO A 112 10.62 -37.37 -17.46
CA PRO A 112 11.45 -38.22 -16.60
C PRO A 112 12.28 -37.44 -15.59
N HIS A 113 12.76 -36.24 -15.94
CA HIS A 113 13.56 -35.38 -15.07
C HIS A 113 12.72 -34.81 -13.91
N LEU A 114 11.50 -34.36 -14.22
CA LEU A 114 10.54 -33.85 -13.24
C LEU A 114 10.19 -34.89 -12.19
N TYR A 115 9.80 -36.09 -12.63
CA TYR A 115 9.43 -37.20 -11.74
C TYR A 115 10.62 -37.75 -10.97
N ARG A 116 11.85 -37.67 -11.50
CA ARG A 116 13.07 -38.04 -10.77
C ARG A 116 13.34 -37.08 -9.60
N GLY A 117 13.15 -35.78 -9.80
CA GLY A 117 13.24 -34.76 -8.75
C GLY A 117 12.18 -34.96 -7.66
N LEU A 118 10.92 -35.12 -8.07
CA LEU A 118 9.81 -35.39 -7.14
C LEU A 118 10.03 -36.69 -6.35
N ARG A 119 10.49 -37.76 -7.02
CA ARG A 119 10.82 -39.06 -6.39
C ARG A 119 11.89 -38.92 -5.31
N LYS A 120 12.97 -38.17 -5.58
CA LYS A 120 14.05 -37.94 -4.61
C LYS A 120 13.53 -37.18 -3.38
N GLN A 121 12.69 -36.17 -3.57
CA GLN A 121 12.09 -35.40 -2.48
C GLN A 121 11.11 -36.24 -1.64
N ILE A 122 10.25 -37.05 -2.28
CA ILE A 122 9.34 -37.99 -1.59
C ILE A 122 10.14 -38.93 -0.69
N MET A 123 11.23 -39.50 -1.21
CA MET A 123 12.09 -40.41 -0.45
C MET A 123 12.68 -39.72 0.79
N ILE A 124 13.25 -38.52 0.63
CA ILE A 124 13.88 -37.79 1.73
C ILE A 124 12.85 -37.45 2.82
N LEU A 125 11.70 -36.88 2.44
CA LEU A 125 10.67 -36.46 3.40
C LEU A 125 10.06 -37.67 4.13
N PHE A 126 9.80 -38.76 3.42
CA PHE A 126 9.29 -39.99 4.01
C PHE A 126 10.28 -40.62 4.99
N CYS A 127 11.56 -40.75 4.62
CA CYS A 127 12.59 -41.28 5.50
C CYS A 127 12.80 -40.40 6.74
N LEU A 128 12.85 -39.07 6.58
CA LEU A 128 12.97 -38.13 7.70
C LEU A 128 11.80 -38.28 8.67
N MET A 129 10.57 -38.40 8.16
CA MET A 129 9.38 -38.54 9.00
C MET A 129 9.35 -39.87 9.77
N LEU A 130 9.74 -40.98 9.14
CA LEU A 130 9.86 -42.26 9.81
C LEU A 130 10.92 -42.22 10.93
N VAL A 131 12.12 -41.75 10.60
CA VAL A 131 13.22 -41.63 11.58
C VAL A 131 12.82 -40.71 12.74
N PHE A 132 12.18 -39.59 12.44
CA PHE A 132 11.72 -38.65 13.45
C PHE A 132 10.71 -39.28 14.41
N HIS A 133 9.66 -39.93 13.91
CA HIS A 133 8.67 -40.58 14.78
C HIS A 133 9.25 -41.77 15.56
N SER A 134 10.21 -42.51 14.99
CA SER A 134 10.94 -43.55 15.74
C SER A 134 11.75 -42.96 16.90
N ILE A 135 12.43 -41.83 16.69
CA ILE A 135 13.18 -41.12 17.75
C ILE A 135 12.20 -40.61 18.82
N CYS A 136 11.07 -40.01 18.42
CA CYS A 136 10.07 -39.52 19.36
C CYS A 136 9.48 -40.63 20.24
N ALA A 137 9.16 -41.80 19.66
CA ALA A 137 8.67 -42.96 20.42
C ALA A 137 9.73 -43.51 21.39
N LEU A 138 11.01 -43.53 20.97
CA LEU A 138 12.11 -43.98 21.81
C LEU A 138 12.35 -43.03 22.99
N VAL A 139 12.34 -41.72 22.74
CA VAL A 139 12.54 -40.70 23.78
C VAL A 139 11.35 -40.66 24.76
N ASP A 140 10.11 -40.83 24.28
CA ASP A 140 8.93 -40.96 25.14
C ASP A 140 9.02 -42.22 26.04
N SER A 141 9.49 -43.34 25.48
CA SER A 141 9.70 -44.57 26.25
C SER A 141 10.82 -44.41 27.28
N ALA A 142 11.91 -43.73 26.92
CA ALA A 142 13.02 -43.43 27.83
C ALA A 142 12.59 -42.49 28.97
N TRP A 143 11.73 -41.50 28.68
CA TRP A 143 11.16 -40.59 29.68
C TRP A 143 10.31 -41.34 30.72
N LEU A 144 9.63 -42.41 30.31
CA LEU A 144 8.80 -43.26 31.17
C LEU A 144 9.57 -44.46 31.74
N ASN A 145 10.90 -44.41 31.76
CA ASN A 145 11.78 -45.47 32.27
C ASN A 145 11.53 -46.86 31.63
N PHE A 146 11.09 -46.87 30.37
CA PHE A 146 10.75 -48.09 29.62
C PHE A 146 9.63 -48.95 30.24
N ASP A 147 8.73 -48.39 31.05
CA ASP A 147 7.52 -49.10 31.44
C ASP A 147 6.63 -49.32 30.20
N LEU A 148 6.48 -50.58 29.79
CA LEU A 148 5.76 -50.96 28.58
C LEU A 148 4.30 -50.53 28.58
N LYS A 149 3.61 -50.56 29.73
CA LYS A 149 2.18 -50.21 29.81
C LYS A 149 1.99 -48.70 29.71
N LEU A 150 2.79 -47.94 30.45
CA LEU A 150 2.75 -46.47 30.43
C LEU A 150 3.24 -45.92 29.08
N SER A 151 4.32 -46.47 28.54
CA SER A 151 4.89 -46.05 27.25
C SER A 151 3.95 -46.38 26.10
N PHE A 152 3.31 -47.55 26.09
CA PHE A 152 2.32 -47.89 25.07
C PHE A 152 1.12 -46.94 25.12
N ALA A 153 0.55 -46.71 26.31
CA ALA A 153 -0.56 -45.77 26.47
C ALA A 153 -0.17 -44.33 26.09
N SER A 154 1.06 -43.90 26.40
CA SER A 154 1.58 -42.58 26.04
C SER A 154 1.74 -42.42 24.52
N ASN A 155 2.38 -43.40 23.86
CA ASN A 155 2.56 -43.39 22.42
C ASN A 155 1.23 -43.45 21.66
N CYS A 156 0.24 -44.20 22.15
CA CYS A 156 -1.11 -44.21 21.57
C CYS A 156 -1.85 -42.87 21.72
N ALA A 157 -1.63 -42.13 22.80
CA ALA A 157 -2.27 -40.83 23.04
C ALA A 157 -1.56 -39.66 22.32
N HIS A 158 -0.24 -39.75 22.10
CA HIS A 158 0.59 -38.64 21.62
C HIS A 158 1.20 -38.86 20.24
N GLN A 159 1.92 -39.97 20.07
CA GLN A 159 2.69 -40.21 18.84
C GLN A 159 1.85 -40.74 17.69
N LEU A 160 0.92 -41.65 17.98
CA LEU A 160 0.00 -42.21 16.99
C LEU A 160 -0.84 -41.12 16.28
N PRO A 161 -1.58 -40.23 16.98
CA PRO A 161 -2.31 -39.16 16.31
C PRO A 161 -1.38 -38.21 15.56
N CYS A 162 -0.19 -37.95 16.12
CA CYS A 162 0.78 -37.09 15.48
C CYS A 162 1.33 -37.65 14.17
N ALA A 163 1.58 -38.95 14.10
CA ALA A 163 1.97 -39.65 12.88
C ALA A 163 0.82 -39.62 11.86
N MET A 164 -0.41 -39.94 12.26
CA MET A 164 -1.58 -39.89 11.38
C MET A 164 -1.75 -38.51 10.72
N ILE A 165 -1.63 -37.43 11.50
CA ILE A 165 -1.70 -36.05 10.98
C ILE A 165 -0.54 -35.75 10.03
N ASN A 166 0.70 -36.09 10.39
CA ASN A 166 1.87 -35.82 9.56
C ASN A 166 1.85 -36.56 8.22
N PHE A 167 1.45 -37.83 8.22
CA PHE A 167 1.27 -38.62 6.98
C PHE A 167 0.14 -38.07 6.10
N SER A 168 -0.91 -37.49 6.69
CA SER A 168 -1.99 -36.84 5.96
C SER A 168 -1.53 -35.51 5.34
N LEU A 169 -0.81 -34.68 6.10
CA LEU A 169 -0.24 -33.42 5.62
C LEU A 169 0.78 -33.66 4.51
N LEU A 170 1.61 -34.71 4.63
CA LEU A 170 2.58 -35.07 3.60
C LEU A 170 1.89 -35.38 2.27
N GLN A 171 0.76 -36.09 2.27
CA GLN A 171 -0.02 -36.33 1.04
C GLN A 171 -0.52 -35.02 0.41
N TYR A 172 -1.06 -34.10 1.23
CA TYR A 172 -1.52 -32.79 0.79
C TYR A 172 -0.38 -31.94 0.17
N ILE A 173 0.78 -31.91 0.83
CA ILE A 173 1.98 -31.19 0.37
C ILE A 173 2.50 -31.75 -0.95
N LEU A 174 2.47 -33.08 -1.13
CA LEU A 174 2.92 -33.71 -2.37
C LEU A 174 2.04 -33.31 -3.57
N ILE A 175 0.73 -33.21 -3.37
CA ILE A 175 -0.20 -32.76 -4.42
C ILE A 175 0.04 -31.27 -4.74
N HIS A 176 0.21 -30.41 -3.72
CA HIS A 176 0.55 -29.00 -3.91
C HIS A 176 1.89 -28.81 -4.62
N ARG A 177 2.87 -29.66 -4.31
CA ARG A 177 4.16 -29.66 -5.00
C ARG A 177 4.02 -30.04 -6.47
N LEU A 178 3.18 -31.03 -6.79
CA LEU A 178 2.89 -31.40 -8.17
C LEU A 178 2.20 -30.24 -8.92
N LEU A 179 1.23 -29.57 -8.30
CA LEU A 179 0.58 -28.37 -8.87
C LEU A 179 1.59 -27.23 -9.11
N CYS A 180 2.49 -26.98 -8.15
CA CYS A 180 3.56 -26.00 -8.29
C CYS A 180 4.47 -26.31 -9.49
N LEU A 181 4.76 -27.59 -9.76
CA LEU A 181 5.52 -27.99 -10.95
C LEU A 181 4.73 -27.77 -12.24
N PHE A 182 3.42 -28.00 -12.25
CA PHE A 182 2.57 -27.70 -13.40
C PHE A 182 2.47 -26.19 -13.68
N TYR A 183 2.38 -25.36 -12.64
CA TYR A 183 2.46 -23.91 -12.80
C TYR A 183 3.83 -23.46 -13.33
N ALA A 184 4.93 -24.06 -12.87
CA ALA A 184 6.27 -23.75 -13.38
C ALA A 184 6.41 -24.12 -14.86
N GLU A 185 5.83 -25.24 -15.28
CA GLU A 185 5.82 -25.65 -16.68
C GLU A 185 4.92 -24.74 -17.55
N LEU A 186 3.76 -24.33 -17.03
CA LEU A 186 2.89 -23.34 -17.67
C LEU A 186 3.64 -22.01 -17.90
N ASN A 187 4.37 -21.52 -16.88
CA ASN A 187 5.22 -20.34 -17.00
C ASN A 187 6.29 -20.52 -18.08
N ARG A 188 6.94 -21.68 -18.14
CA ARG A 188 7.95 -22.00 -19.16
C ARG A 188 7.37 -21.96 -20.57
N HIS A 189 6.18 -22.52 -20.80
CA HIS A 189 5.52 -22.47 -22.10
C HIS A 189 5.09 -21.06 -22.50
N LEU A 190 4.68 -20.24 -21.53
CA LEU A 190 4.35 -18.84 -21.76
C LEU A 190 5.60 -18.00 -22.08
N GLU A 191 6.73 -18.26 -21.44
CA GLU A 191 8.03 -17.65 -21.78
C GLU A 191 8.53 -18.08 -23.17
N GLU A 192 8.27 -19.32 -23.59
CA GLU A 192 8.59 -19.79 -24.96
C GLU A 192 7.74 -19.09 -26.03
N LEU A 193 6.47 -18.80 -25.73
CA LEU A 193 5.59 -18.03 -26.60
C LEU A 193 6.12 -16.61 -26.85
N GLN A 194 6.75 -15.99 -25.86
CA GLN A 194 7.42 -14.70 -26.02
C GLN A 194 8.53 -14.75 -27.10
N ARG A 195 9.16 -15.92 -27.31
CA ARG A 195 10.29 -16.08 -28.25
C ARG A 195 9.87 -16.51 -29.66
N ARG A 196 8.62 -16.93 -29.90
CA ARG A 196 8.15 -17.44 -31.20
C ARG A 196 6.74 -16.90 -31.54
N PRO A 197 6.61 -15.89 -32.41
CA PRO A 197 5.35 -15.17 -32.61
C PRO A 197 4.34 -15.83 -33.57
N ALA A 198 4.56 -17.06 -34.04
CA ALA A 198 3.61 -17.73 -34.92
C ALA A 198 2.44 -18.33 -34.10
N ALA A 199 1.21 -17.90 -34.39
CA ALA A 199 -0.05 -18.38 -33.77
C ALA A 199 -0.15 -18.17 -32.24
N ILE A 200 0.27 -17.00 -31.74
CA ILE A 200 0.23 -16.63 -30.30
C ILE A 200 -1.19 -16.75 -29.72
N GLU A 201 -2.21 -16.27 -30.43
CA GLU A 201 -3.58 -16.18 -29.91
C GLU A 201 -4.17 -17.55 -29.54
N LEU A 202 -4.15 -18.51 -30.47
CA LEU A 202 -4.72 -19.85 -30.24
C LEU A 202 -4.00 -20.58 -29.10
N LYS A 203 -2.67 -20.44 -29.03
CA LYS A 203 -1.86 -21.11 -28.02
C LYS A 203 -1.95 -20.42 -26.66
N LEU A 204 -2.10 -19.10 -26.61
CA LEU A 204 -2.37 -18.36 -25.38
C LEU A 204 -3.72 -18.74 -24.78
N GLU A 205 -4.75 -18.95 -25.61
CA GLU A 205 -6.07 -19.39 -25.16
C GLU A 205 -6.04 -20.84 -24.62
N GLU A 206 -5.26 -21.72 -25.24
CA GLU A 206 -5.00 -23.07 -24.73
C GLU A 206 -4.31 -23.03 -23.35
N LEU A 207 -3.26 -22.22 -23.20
CA LEU A 207 -2.57 -22.02 -21.93
C LEU A 207 -3.47 -21.37 -20.87
N ARG A 208 -4.37 -20.47 -21.27
CA ARG A 208 -5.37 -19.88 -20.38
C ARG A 208 -6.26 -20.97 -19.79
N LEU A 209 -6.83 -21.84 -20.63
CA LEU A 209 -7.67 -22.96 -20.19
C LEU A 209 -6.94 -23.92 -19.23
N ILE A 210 -5.65 -24.20 -19.49
CA ILE A 210 -4.80 -24.98 -18.58
C ILE A 210 -4.63 -24.26 -17.23
N GLY A 211 -4.38 -22.94 -17.26
CA GLY A 211 -4.32 -22.10 -16.07
C GLY A 211 -5.61 -22.13 -15.24
N VAL A 212 -6.77 -22.08 -15.89
CA VAL A 212 -8.10 -22.21 -15.23
C VAL A 212 -8.23 -23.54 -14.51
N ALA A 213 -7.89 -24.64 -15.20
CA ALA A 213 -8.01 -25.97 -14.64
C ALA A 213 -7.05 -26.19 -13.45
N LEU A 214 -5.83 -25.63 -13.50
CA LEU A 214 -4.89 -25.68 -12.36
C LEU A 214 -5.42 -24.90 -11.14
N ASP A 215 -6.04 -23.75 -11.36
CA ASP A 215 -6.58 -22.92 -10.30
C ASP A 215 -7.83 -23.54 -9.67
N ASP A 216 -8.71 -24.11 -10.50
CA ASP A 216 -9.89 -24.87 -10.05
C ASP A 216 -9.50 -26.10 -9.22
N ILE A 217 -8.49 -26.86 -9.65
CA ILE A 217 -7.96 -27.99 -8.86
C ILE A 217 -7.43 -27.52 -7.51
N GLN A 218 -6.68 -26.41 -7.48
CA GLN A 218 -6.17 -25.84 -6.24
C GLN A 218 -7.31 -25.40 -5.31
N ALA A 219 -8.32 -24.71 -5.85
CA ALA A 219 -9.48 -24.25 -5.08
C ALA A 219 -10.28 -25.43 -4.50
N LYS A 220 -10.58 -26.46 -5.31
CA LYS A 220 -11.24 -27.69 -4.86
C LYS A 220 -10.43 -28.41 -3.76
N LEU A 221 -9.10 -28.41 -3.88
CA LEU A 221 -8.22 -29.02 -2.88
C LEU A 221 -8.19 -28.21 -1.59
N LEU A 222 -8.18 -26.87 -1.67
CA LEU A 222 -8.23 -25.99 -0.51
C LEU A 222 -9.56 -26.08 0.22
N ASP A 223 -10.70 -25.90 -0.47
CA ASP A 223 -12.04 -26.07 0.11
C ASP A 223 -12.19 -27.43 0.81
N ARG A 224 -11.63 -28.47 0.18
CA ARG A 224 -11.66 -29.82 0.75
C ARG A 224 -10.74 -30.03 1.95
N PHE A 225 -9.72 -29.22 2.19
CA PHE A 225 -8.80 -29.38 3.33
C PHE A 225 -8.82 -28.22 4.33
N GLU A 226 -9.49 -27.11 4.00
CA GLU A 226 -9.46 -25.83 4.69
C GLU A 226 -9.65 -25.97 6.20
N PHE A 227 -10.80 -26.52 6.62
CA PHE A 227 -11.10 -26.67 8.04
C PHE A 227 -10.05 -27.50 8.80
N ALA A 228 -9.55 -28.58 8.19
CA ALA A 228 -8.54 -29.44 8.82
C ALA A 228 -7.17 -28.74 8.90
N LEU A 229 -6.82 -27.92 7.90
CA LEU A 229 -5.60 -27.13 7.89
C LEU A 229 -5.64 -26.00 8.92
N ILE A 230 -6.77 -25.30 9.05
CA ILE A 230 -6.96 -24.22 10.04
C ILE A 230 -6.86 -24.80 11.46
N VAL A 231 -7.56 -25.89 11.74
CA VAL A 231 -7.50 -26.56 13.06
C VAL A 231 -6.07 -27.06 13.34
N ASN A 232 -5.39 -27.65 12.35
CA ASN A 232 -4.00 -28.09 12.51
C ASN A 232 -3.02 -26.94 12.73
N PHE A 233 -3.20 -25.82 12.03
CA PHE A 233 -2.37 -24.62 12.18
C PHE A 233 -2.56 -24.00 13.56
N ALA A 234 -3.81 -23.77 13.98
CA ALA A 234 -4.13 -23.23 15.31
C ALA A 234 -3.59 -24.14 16.42
N ASN A 235 -3.82 -25.45 16.32
CA ASN A 235 -3.30 -26.43 17.27
C ASN A 235 -1.77 -26.40 17.35
N SER A 236 -1.09 -26.43 16.20
CA SER A 236 0.38 -26.46 16.16
C SER A 236 1.01 -25.16 16.64
N LEU A 237 0.39 -24.00 16.37
CA LEU A 237 0.87 -22.71 16.86
C LEU A 237 0.72 -22.58 18.38
N LEU A 238 -0.41 -23.04 18.93
CA LEU A 238 -0.66 -23.06 20.37
C LEU A 238 0.33 -23.99 21.10
N SER A 239 0.49 -25.23 20.61
CA SER A 239 1.44 -26.19 21.16
C SER A 239 2.90 -25.72 21.04
N PHE A 240 3.28 -25.14 19.90
CA PHE A 240 4.63 -24.57 19.71
C PHE A 240 4.91 -23.44 20.71
N SER A 241 3.95 -22.53 20.90
CA SER A 241 4.08 -21.41 21.84
C SER A 241 4.21 -21.90 23.29
N TYR A 242 3.40 -22.89 23.66
CA TYR A 242 3.43 -23.51 24.98
C TYR A 242 4.76 -24.22 25.27
N GLU A 243 5.22 -25.06 24.34
CA GLU A 243 6.48 -25.80 24.51
C GLU A 243 7.71 -24.88 24.46
N THR A 244 7.62 -23.74 23.75
CA THR A 244 8.70 -22.74 23.71
C THR A 244 8.86 -22.10 25.09
N PHE A 245 7.75 -21.67 25.69
CA PHE A 245 7.72 -21.14 27.05
C PHE A 245 8.25 -22.17 28.07
N ASN A 246 7.82 -23.41 27.94
CA ASN A 246 8.20 -24.51 28.83
C ASN A 246 9.68 -24.93 28.71
N THR A 247 10.24 -24.88 27.51
CA THR A 247 11.65 -25.13 27.25
C THR A 247 12.51 -23.99 27.80
N PHE A 248 12.06 -22.74 27.63
CA PHE A 248 12.72 -21.57 28.23
C PHE A 248 12.71 -21.64 29.77
N ARG A 249 11.58 -22.03 30.38
CA ARG A 249 11.46 -22.20 31.82
C ARG A 249 12.38 -23.29 32.38
N LEU A 250 12.55 -24.42 31.68
CA LEU A 250 13.50 -25.48 32.05
C LEU A 250 14.95 -24.96 32.04
N LEU A 251 15.29 -24.15 31.04
CA LEU A 251 16.61 -23.52 30.94
C LEU A 251 16.85 -22.50 32.06
N GLU A 252 15.82 -21.75 32.47
CA GLU A 252 15.90 -20.75 33.55
C GLU A 252 16.10 -21.39 34.93
N LEU A 253 15.42 -22.51 35.20
CA LEU A 253 15.47 -23.26 36.47
C LEU A 253 16.75 -24.09 36.65
N ALA A 254 17.63 -24.16 35.64
CA ALA A 254 18.93 -24.84 35.67
C ALA A 254 18.89 -26.33 36.11
N GLN A 255 17.75 -27.01 35.93
CA GLN A 255 17.61 -28.46 36.17
C GLN A 255 18.15 -29.26 34.98
N LEU A 256 19.48 -29.26 34.82
CA LEU A 256 20.18 -30.02 33.77
C LEU A 256 20.31 -31.52 34.10
N SER A 257 19.79 -31.99 35.22
CA SER A 257 19.76 -33.42 35.55
C SER A 257 18.83 -34.22 34.61
N ASP A 258 17.83 -33.56 34.03
CA ASP A 258 16.73 -34.22 33.32
C ASP A 258 16.86 -34.02 31.79
N TRP A 259 18.03 -34.35 31.24
CA TRP A 259 18.32 -34.22 29.79
C TRP A 259 17.29 -34.91 28.89
N VAL A 260 16.68 -36.01 29.36
CA VAL A 260 15.61 -36.72 28.64
C VAL A 260 14.37 -35.85 28.47
N LEU A 261 14.01 -35.03 29.47
CA LEU A 261 12.89 -34.09 29.38
C LEU A 261 13.16 -32.97 28.37
N TYR A 262 14.40 -32.47 28.35
CA TYR A 262 14.82 -31.45 27.39
C TYR A 262 14.77 -31.98 25.95
N CYS A 263 15.26 -33.21 25.73
CA CYS A 263 15.16 -33.89 24.45
C CYS A 263 13.69 -34.11 24.04
N TYR A 264 12.84 -34.56 24.96
CA TYR A 264 11.40 -34.75 24.73
C TYR A 264 10.71 -33.45 24.25
N ARG A 265 10.91 -32.33 24.97
CA ARG A 265 10.28 -31.04 24.62
C ARG A 265 10.84 -30.43 23.34
N SER A 266 12.14 -30.59 23.10
CA SER A 266 12.78 -30.13 21.85
C SER A 266 12.24 -30.87 20.62
N LEU A 267 11.98 -32.18 20.75
CA LEU A 267 11.34 -32.96 19.69
C LEU A 267 9.89 -32.49 19.45
N TRP A 268 9.14 -32.16 20.49
CA TRP A 268 7.78 -31.59 20.35
C TRP A 268 7.78 -30.22 19.67
N LEU A 269 8.74 -29.35 20.00
CA LEU A 269 8.93 -28.08 19.31
C LEU A 269 9.21 -28.28 17.82
N LEU A 270 10.12 -29.20 17.49
CA LEU A 270 10.44 -29.52 16.09
C LEU A 270 9.22 -30.08 15.35
N GLN A 271 8.45 -30.94 16.01
CA GLN A 271 7.22 -31.53 15.47
C GLN A 271 6.20 -30.46 15.09
N HIS A 272 5.81 -29.57 16.02
CA HIS A 272 4.80 -28.54 15.74
C HIS A 272 5.33 -27.43 14.82
N GLY A 273 6.59 -27.03 14.98
CA GLY A 273 7.24 -26.05 14.10
C GLY A 273 7.30 -26.55 12.64
N SER A 274 7.62 -27.84 12.43
CA SER A 274 7.67 -28.44 11.09
C SER A 274 6.31 -28.48 10.40
N ARG A 275 5.21 -28.74 11.12
CA ARG A 275 3.84 -28.73 10.58
C ARG A 275 3.46 -27.36 10.04
N VAL A 276 3.74 -26.31 10.81
CA VAL A 276 3.45 -24.92 10.41
C VAL A 276 4.31 -24.54 9.21
N TRP A 277 5.62 -24.81 9.28
CA TRP A 277 6.56 -24.45 8.22
C TRP A 277 6.25 -25.13 6.89
N LEU A 278 5.95 -26.43 6.88
CA LEU A 278 5.68 -27.18 5.66
C LEU A 278 4.43 -26.70 4.92
N VAL A 279 3.36 -26.34 5.66
CA VAL A 279 2.11 -25.82 5.06
C VAL A 279 2.34 -24.43 4.47
N LEU A 280 2.98 -23.53 5.23
CA LEU A 280 3.28 -22.17 4.76
C LEU A 280 4.22 -22.18 3.56
N ARG A 281 5.28 -23.00 3.58
CA ARG A 281 6.25 -23.09 2.48
C ARG A 281 5.66 -23.69 1.21
N ALA A 282 4.71 -24.63 1.33
CA ALA A 282 4.00 -25.17 0.17
C ALA A 282 3.10 -24.11 -0.48
N ASN A 283 2.45 -23.27 0.35
CA ASN A 283 1.58 -22.21 -0.12
C ASN A 283 2.36 -21.07 -0.80
N GLU A 284 3.42 -20.57 -0.15
CA GLU A 284 4.31 -19.52 -0.67
C GLU A 284 4.81 -19.84 -2.07
N ARG A 285 5.24 -21.09 -2.32
CA ARG A 285 5.73 -21.51 -3.64
C ARG A 285 4.68 -21.45 -4.75
N ILE A 286 3.41 -21.70 -4.46
CA ILE A 286 2.35 -21.58 -5.46
C ILE A 286 2.07 -20.11 -5.74
N ILE A 287 2.07 -19.27 -4.70
CA ILE A 287 1.92 -17.82 -4.83
C ILE A 287 3.07 -17.25 -5.69
N GLU A 288 4.31 -17.64 -5.42
CA GLU A 288 5.49 -17.28 -6.22
C GLU A 288 5.27 -17.63 -7.71
N GLN A 289 4.82 -18.86 -8.02
CA GLN A 289 4.59 -19.28 -9.41
C GLN A 289 3.45 -18.52 -10.09
N LYS A 290 2.35 -18.23 -9.36
CA LYS A 290 1.24 -17.41 -9.88
C LYS A 290 1.65 -15.95 -10.09
N CYS A 291 2.53 -15.42 -9.25
CA CYS A 291 3.11 -14.09 -9.42
C CYS A 291 3.98 -14.03 -10.68
N GLN A 292 4.84 -15.04 -10.90
CA GLN A 292 5.62 -15.16 -12.13
C GLN A 292 4.73 -15.28 -13.37
N LEU A 293 3.64 -16.06 -13.32
CA LEU A 293 2.68 -16.17 -14.42
C LEU A 293 2.13 -14.79 -14.83
N ARG A 294 1.70 -13.99 -13.86
CA ARG A 294 1.21 -12.62 -14.09
C ARG A 294 2.30 -11.70 -14.65
N LEU A 295 3.53 -11.83 -14.15
CA LEU A 295 4.67 -11.05 -14.63
C LEU A 295 4.99 -11.38 -16.10
N VAL A 296 4.98 -12.65 -16.48
CA VAL A 296 5.23 -13.07 -17.86
C VAL A 296 4.07 -12.63 -18.77
N LEU A 297 2.81 -12.75 -18.32
CA LEU A 297 1.64 -12.25 -19.07
C LEU A 297 1.72 -10.74 -19.35
N ASN A 298 2.12 -9.93 -18.36
CA ASN A 298 2.28 -8.48 -18.51
C ASN A 298 3.44 -8.09 -19.43
N LYS A 299 4.38 -9.00 -19.72
CA LYS A 299 5.52 -8.77 -20.62
C LYS A 299 5.23 -9.15 -22.07
N LEU A 300 4.07 -9.72 -22.37
CA LEU A 300 3.65 -10.02 -23.74
C LEU A 300 3.26 -8.72 -24.44
N ASP A 301 3.85 -8.46 -25.61
CA ASP A 301 3.60 -7.25 -26.39
C ASP A 301 2.21 -7.34 -27.05
N ALA A 302 1.31 -6.41 -26.70
CA ALA A 302 -0.09 -6.43 -27.11
C ALA A 302 -0.29 -5.60 -28.39
N SER A 303 0.27 -6.07 -29.50
CA SER A 303 0.19 -5.37 -30.80
C SER A 303 -1.17 -5.46 -31.50
N ASP A 304 -2.09 -6.32 -31.05
CA ASP A 304 -3.45 -6.50 -31.59
C ASP A 304 -4.49 -6.43 -30.47
N ALA A 305 -5.58 -5.68 -30.67
CA ALA A 305 -6.70 -5.54 -29.73
C ALA A 305 -7.37 -6.87 -29.33
N ARG A 306 -7.29 -7.92 -30.18
CA ARG A 306 -7.78 -9.26 -29.81
C ARG A 306 -6.84 -9.96 -28.82
N LEU A 307 -5.54 -9.84 -29.03
CA LEU A 307 -4.52 -10.40 -28.14
C LEU A 307 -4.54 -9.70 -26.78
N GLU A 308 -4.70 -8.37 -26.77
CA GLU A 308 -4.89 -7.58 -25.56
C GLU A 308 -6.11 -8.06 -24.76
N ARG A 309 -7.23 -8.35 -25.42
CA ARG A 309 -8.43 -8.90 -24.79
C ARG A 309 -8.17 -10.27 -24.14
N SER A 310 -7.44 -11.16 -24.82
CA SER A 310 -7.10 -12.49 -24.29
C SER A 310 -6.14 -12.40 -23.08
N ILE A 311 -5.15 -11.51 -23.13
CA ILE A 311 -4.23 -11.23 -22.00
C ILE A 311 -5.02 -10.67 -20.81
N ASN A 312 -5.83 -9.64 -21.05
CA ASN A 312 -6.64 -9.01 -20.00
C ASN A 312 -7.66 -9.97 -19.40
N SER A 313 -8.28 -10.85 -20.20
CA SER A 313 -9.17 -11.91 -19.72
C SER A 313 -8.42 -12.90 -18.82
N PHE A 314 -7.22 -13.33 -19.21
CA PHE A 314 -6.39 -14.22 -18.39
C PHE A 314 -5.97 -13.53 -17.07
N LEU A 315 -5.54 -12.27 -17.12
CA LEU A 315 -5.16 -11.50 -15.93
C LEU A 315 -6.35 -11.24 -14.98
N LEU A 316 -7.52 -10.87 -15.53
CA LEU A 316 -8.75 -10.67 -14.75
C LEU A 316 -9.18 -11.97 -14.07
N GLN A 317 -9.03 -13.11 -14.75
CA GLN A 317 -9.34 -14.40 -14.16
C GLN A 317 -8.39 -14.77 -13.02
N LEU A 318 -7.09 -14.54 -13.20
CA LEU A 318 -6.09 -14.68 -12.13
C LEU A 318 -6.33 -13.73 -10.95
N LYS A 319 -7.04 -12.60 -11.17
CA LYS A 319 -7.44 -11.63 -10.14
C LYS A 319 -8.77 -12.00 -9.47
N SER A 320 -9.71 -12.60 -10.18
CA SER A 320 -11.02 -13.01 -9.67
C SER A 320 -10.95 -14.21 -8.71
N SER A 321 -9.88 -15.00 -8.76
CA SER A 321 -9.64 -16.13 -7.84
C SER A 321 -9.24 -15.70 -6.40
N HIS A 322 -9.44 -14.43 -6.03
CA HIS A 322 -8.96 -13.83 -4.79
C HIS A 322 -9.94 -13.96 -3.60
N ASN A 323 -11.10 -14.61 -3.77
CA ASN A 323 -11.88 -15.15 -2.65
C ASN A 323 -11.16 -16.37 -2.07
N GLN A 324 -9.97 -16.14 -1.51
CA GLN A 324 -9.16 -17.18 -0.90
C GLN A 324 -9.59 -17.40 0.55
N PRO A 325 -9.65 -18.66 1.01
CA PRO A 325 -9.94 -18.98 2.41
C PRO A 325 -8.88 -18.40 3.36
N LEU A 326 -9.28 -18.10 4.61
CA LEU A 326 -8.46 -17.41 5.64
C LEU A 326 -7.05 -18.01 5.83
N ALA A 327 -6.86 -19.29 5.54
CA ALA A 327 -5.59 -20.01 5.67
C ALA A 327 -4.47 -19.51 4.73
N LEU A 328 -4.82 -18.74 3.69
CA LEU A 328 -3.87 -18.22 2.69
C LEU A 328 -3.37 -16.79 2.97
N CYS A 329 -3.95 -16.09 3.95
CA CYS A 329 -3.57 -14.70 4.29
C CYS A 329 -2.32 -14.58 5.17
N ILE A 330 -1.66 -15.70 5.51
CA ILE A 330 -0.46 -15.70 6.35
C ILE A 330 0.75 -15.89 5.43
N GLU A 331 1.40 -14.77 5.09
CA GLU A 331 2.66 -14.78 4.35
C GLU A 331 3.80 -15.23 5.25
N LEU A 332 4.68 -16.10 4.73
CA LEU A 332 5.91 -16.47 5.41
C LEU A 332 6.95 -15.39 5.11
N ASP A 333 7.20 -14.49 6.07
CA ASP A 333 8.25 -13.49 5.92
C ASP A 333 9.64 -14.16 6.07
N THR A 334 10.22 -14.55 4.93
CA THR A 334 11.50 -15.28 4.88
C THR A 334 12.70 -14.43 5.32
N LEU A 335 12.54 -13.10 5.46
CA LEU A 335 13.56 -12.20 6.00
C LEU A 335 13.81 -12.43 7.50
N ALA A 336 12.77 -12.80 8.27
CA ALA A 336 12.90 -13.04 9.72
C ALA A 336 13.54 -14.41 10.06
N LEU A 337 13.43 -15.40 9.18
CA LEU A 337 13.95 -16.77 9.40
C LEU A 337 15.20 -17.10 8.56
N GLY A 338 15.44 -16.38 7.46
CA GLY A 338 16.57 -16.60 6.54
C GLY A 338 17.95 -16.28 7.12
N GLY A 339 18.02 -15.48 8.19
CA GLY A 339 19.27 -15.18 8.91
C GLY A 339 19.88 -16.37 9.66
N LEU A 340 19.07 -17.39 10.00
CA LEU A 340 19.51 -18.58 10.75
C LEU A 340 19.98 -19.73 9.85
N GLY A 341 19.69 -19.69 8.55
CA GLY A 341 19.96 -20.79 7.61
C GLY A 341 21.34 -20.78 6.95
N ARG A 342 22.14 -19.72 7.10
CA ARG A 342 23.46 -19.58 6.41
C ARG A 342 24.69 -19.63 7.31
N CYS A 343 24.55 -19.98 8.60
CA CYS A 343 25.68 -20.07 9.54
C CYS A 343 25.82 -21.45 10.20
N ALA A 344 25.64 -22.53 9.43
CA ALA A 344 25.87 -23.91 9.90
C ALA A 344 27.21 -24.44 9.39
N ALA A 345 28.33 -23.83 9.80
CA ALA A 345 29.65 -24.43 9.59
C ALA A 345 30.73 -24.11 10.64
N CYS A 346 30.51 -23.25 11.66
CA CYS A 346 31.64 -22.75 12.46
C CYS A 346 31.44 -22.60 13.99
N THR A 347 30.46 -23.23 14.64
CA THR A 347 30.06 -22.84 16.01
C THR A 347 30.07 -23.93 17.08
N LYS A 348 31.02 -24.87 17.09
CA LYS A 348 31.13 -25.81 18.24
C LYS A 348 31.75 -25.22 19.51
N ASN A 349 32.53 -24.13 19.44
CA ASN A 349 33.17 -23.52 20.62
C ASN A 349 32.57 -22.18 21.09
N TRP A 350 31.70 -21.55 20.30
CA TRP A 350 31.11 -20.24 20.66
C TRP A 350 29.80 -20.36 21.47
N LEU A 351 29.06 -21.46 21.33
CA LEU A 351 27.74 -21.65 21.97
C LEU A 351 27.81 -21.77 23.51
N LEU A 352 28.88 -22.36 24.04
CA LEU A 352 29.05 -22.58 25.48
C LEU A 352 29.42 -21.28 26.23
N THR A 353 30.25 -20.44 25.62
CA THR A 353 30.63 -19.15 26.22
C THR A 353 29.50 -18.12 26.10
N PHE A 354 28.75 -18.13 25.00
CA PHE A 354 27.66 -17.19 24.77
C PHE A 354 26.40 -17.52 25.60
N GLY A 355 26.07 -18.81 25.79
CA GLY A 355 24.93 -19.24 26.62
C GLY A 355 25.10 -18.90 28.11
N TRP A 356 26.32 -19.01 28.64
CA TRP A 356 26.63 -18.64 30.02
C TRP A 356 26.57 -17.12 30.23
N LEU A 357 27.06 -16.36 29.25
CA LEU A 357 26.96 -14.91 29.23
C LEU A 357 25.51 -14.45 29.13
N LEU A 358 24.68 -15.14 28.32
CA LEU A 358 23.26 -14.84 28.13
C LEU A 358 22.43 -15.09 29.39
N LEU A 359 22.63 -16.21 30.09
CA LEU A 359 21.95 -16.50 31.37
C LEU A 359 22.35 -15.54 32.49
N TRP A 360 23.64 -15.19 32.56
CA TRP A 360 24.13 -14.17 33.48
C TRP A 360 23.51 -12.80 33.16
N LEU A 361 23.42 -12.45 31.87
CA LEU A 361 22.79 -11.23 31.40
C LEU A 361 21.29 -11.20 31.74
N ILE A 362 20.55 -12.29 31.51
CA ILE A 362 19.11 -12.38 31.81
C ILE A 362 18.84 -12.21 33.32
N ARG A 363 19.64 -12.88 34.18
CA ARG A 363 19.49 -12.73 35.63
C ARG A 363 19.85 -11.33 36.11
N ALA A 364 20.93 -10.74 35.58
CA ALA A 364 21.33 -9.37 35.89
C ALA A 364 20.27 -8.35 35.43
N VAL A 365 19.75 -8.50 34.22
CA VAL A 365 18.69 -7.66 33.64
C VAL A 365 17.38 -7.81 34.40
N SER A 366 17.00 -9.03 34.78
CA SER A 366 15.78 -9.31 35.57
C SER A 366 15.85 -8.71 36.98
N SER A 367 17.00 -8.78 37.65
CA SER A 367 17.21 -8.09 38.93
C SER A 367 17.12 -6.58 38.77
N ARG A 368 17.76 -6.04 37.72
CA ARG A 368 17.75 -4.60 37.44
C ARG A 368 16.37 -4.09 37.10
N LEU A 369 15.62 -4.78 36.26
CA LEU A 369 14.24 -4.43 35.91
C LEU A 369 13.33 -4.37 37.13
N ARG A 370 13.52 -5.26 38.12
CA ARG A 370 12.76 -5.21 39.37
C ARG A 370 13.12 -3.99 40.22
N ASP A 371 14.40 -3.66 40.33
CA ASP A 371 14.85 -2.49 41.10
C ASP A 371 14.34 -1.19 40.45
N VAL A 372 14.43 -1.09 39.12
CA VAL A 372 13.90 0.04 38.35
C VAL A 372 12.37 0.11 38.45
N ALA A 373 11.65 -1.02 38.39
CA ALA A 373 10.19 -1.03 38.55
C ALA A 373 9.75 -0.68 39.97
N ALA A 374 10.52 -1.06 40.99
CA ALA A 374 10.27 -0.65 42.38
C ALA A 374 10.45 0.86 42.55
N GLN A 375 11.51 1.41 41.97
CA GLN A 375 11.78 2.85 42.00
C GLN A 375 10.74 3.62 41.18
N ALA A 376 10.38 3.13 39.99
CA ALA A 376 9.32 3.73 39.18
C ALA A 376 7.98 3.70 39.91
N GLY A 377 7.60 2.60 40.56
CA GLY A 377 6.37 2.53 41.36
C GLY A 377 6.40 3.37 42.65
N ALA A 378 7.57 3.78 43.12
CA ALA A 378 7.71 4.67 44.28
C ALA A 378 7.69 6.16 43.90
N GLU A 379 8.31 6.51 42.76
CA GLU A 379 8.44 7.88 42.26
C GLU A 379 7.26 8.31 41.37
N THR A 380 6.59 7.36 40.71
CA THR A 380 5.42 7.64 39.87
C THR A 380 4.11 7.38 40.63
N SER A 381 3.03 8.04 40.20
CA SER A 381 1.67 7.82 40.74
C SER A 381 1.06 6.46 40.37
N LEU A 382 1.82 5.53 39.79
CA LEU A 382 1.36 4.23 39.30
C LEU A 382 1.18 3.23 40.45
N LEU A 383 0.03 3.33 41.12
CA LEU A 383 -0.35 2.48 42.25
C LEU A 383 -0.23 0.97 41.94
N ALA A 384 -0.63 0.54 40.74
CA ALA A 384 -0.60 -0.87 40.36
C ALA A 384 0.84 -1.43 40.22
N ILE A 385 1.80 -0.64 39.73
CA ILE A 385 3.22 -1.05 39.66
C ILE A 385 3.81 -1.16 41.06
N ARG A 386 3.48 -0.22 41.95
CA ARG A 386 3.92 -0.25 43.35
C ARG A 386 3.45 -1.52 44.07
N LEU A 387 2.19 -1.88 43.89
CA LEU A 387 1.58 -3.04 44.55
C LEU A 387 2.08 -4.38 43.98
N THR A 388 2.39 -4.45 42.70
CA THR A 388 2.95 -5.68 42.09
C THR A 388 4.37 -5.99 42.54
N VAL A 389 5.17 -4.98 42.87
CA VAL A 389 6.58 -5.14 43.29
C VAL A 389 6.74 -5.24 44.82
N ASN A 390 5.71 -4.91 45.61
CA ASN A 390 5.77 -4.92 47.07
C ASN A 390 5.93 -6.34 47.66
N ARG A 391 7.07 -6.60 48.31
CA ARG A 391 7.39 -7.90 48.93
C ARG A 391 6.61 -8.22 50.22
N ARG A 392 5.94 -7.22 50.80
CA ARG A 392 5.13 -7.41 52.02
C ARG A 392 3.73 -7.97 51.73
N LEU A 393 3.29 -7.92 50.48
CA LEU A 393 1.99 -8.44 50.06
C LEU A 393 2.07 -9.92 49.70
N HIS A 394 0.97 -10.63 49.92
CA HIS A 394 0.90 -12.05 49.59
C HIS A 394 0.97 -12.23 48.06
N ILE A 395 1.49 -13.37 47.60
CA ILE A 395 1.70 -13.64 46.17
C ILE A 395 0.38 -13.54 45.39
N THR A 396 -0.74 -13.95 45.98
CA THR A 396 -2.08 -13.87 45.38
C THR A 396 -2.53 -12.44 45.13
N GLU A 397 -2.30 -11.52 46.07
CA GLU A 397 -2.64 -10.10 45.92
C GLU A 397 -1.77 -9.45 44.84
N ARG A 398 -0.49 -9.82 44.78
CA ARG A 398 0.43 -9.33 43.74
C ARG A 398 0.01 -9.79 42.34
N LEU A 399 -0.45 -11.04 42.21
CA LEU A 399 -0.96 -11.57 40.95
C LEU A 399 -2.28 -10.90 40.53
N LEU A 400 -3.15 -10.54 41.50
CA LEU A 400 -4.37 -9.78 41.22
C LEU A 400 -4.04 -8.39 40.67
N TRP A 401 -3.16 -7.63 41.33
CA TRP A 401 -2.76 -6.30 40.85
C TRP A 401 -2.01 -6.36 39.52
N LEU A 402 -1.28 -7.45 39.25
CA LEU A 402 -0.65 -7.69 37.96
C LEU A 402 -1.70 -7.91 36.87
N PHE A 403 -2.74 -8.70 37.14
CA PHE A 403 -3.84 -8.92 36.19
C PHE A 403 -4.60 -7.62 35.90
N VAL A 404 -4.87 -6.81 36.93
CA VAL A 404 -5.51 -5.49 36.76
C VAL A 404 -4.63 -4.56 35.91
N LEU A 405 -3.32 -4.49 36.17
CA LEU A 405 -2.39 -3.69 35.38
C LEU A 405 -2.37 -4.12 33.91
N VAL A 406 -2.27 -5.42 33.65
CA VAL A 406 -2.27 -5.98 32.28
C VAL A 406 -3.60 -5.71 31.58
N GLY A 407 -4.72 -5.89 32.27
CA GLY A 407 -6.06 -5.59 31.74
C GLY A 407 -6.24 -4.11 31.41
N SER A 408 -5.79 -3.21 32.28
CA SER A 408 -5.79 -1.76 32.05
C SER A 408 -4.95 -1.36 30.83
N VAL A 409 -3.74 -1.90 30.70
CA VAL A 409 -2.86 -1.63 29.54
C VAL A 409 -3.48 -2.17 28.25
N PHE A 410 -4.09 -3.36 28.29
CA PHE A 410 -4.81 -3.93 27.14
C PHE A 410 -6.01 -3.07 26.72
N ALA A 411 -6.79 -2.56 27.68
CA ALA A 411 -7.91 -1.66 27.39
C ALA A 411 -7.45 -0.35 26.74
N VAL A 412 -6.36 0.25 27.24
CA VAL A 412 -5.75 1.45 26.62
C VAL A 412 -5.30 1.15 25.19
N TYR A 413 -4.63 0.03 24.96
CA TYR A 413 -4.18 -0.38 23.63
C TYR A 413 -5.37 -0.48 22.65
N MET A 414 -6.42 -1.23 23.02
CA MET A 414 -7.60 -1.42 22.18
C MET A 414 -8.32 -0.10 21.87
N LEU A 415 -8.50 0.77 22.87
CA LEU A 415 -9.11 2.09 22.66
C LEU A 415 -8.23 2.98 21.79
N SER A 416 -6.91 2.94 21.99
CA SER A 416 -5.96 3.73 21.22
C SER A 416 -5.99 3.36 19.74
N GLU A 417 -6.01 2.06 19.42
CA GLU A 417 -6.15 1.56 18.05
C GLU A 417 -7.44 2.07 17.38
N LEU A 418 -8.56 2.08 18.10
CA LEU A 418 -9.83 2.61 17.58
C LEU A 418 -9.76 4.12 17.29
N GLN A 419 -9.11 4.91 18.15
CA GLN A 419 -8.96 6.34 17.92
C GLN A 419 -7.98 6.65 16.77
N ILE A 420 -6.90 5.88 16.63
CA ILE A 420 -5.99 5.99 15.48
C ILE A 420 -6.74 5.64 14.19
N ALA A 421 -7.51 4.56 14.19
CA ALA A 421 -8.31 4.18 13.03
C ALA A 421 -9.31 5.27 12.63
N ARG A 422 -9.93 5.96 13.60
CA ARG A 422 -10.83 7.10 13.34
C ARG A 422 -10.08 8.30 12.76
N TYR A 423 -8.92 8.64 13.31
CA TYR A 423 -8.07 9.73 12.82
C TYR A 423 -7.60 9.51 11.37
N VAL A 424 -7.15 8.29 11.06
CA VAL A 424 -6.62 7.95 9.73
C VAL A 424 -7.73 7.80 8.69
N ASN A 425 -8.82 7.11 9.03
CA ASN A 425 -9.83 6.74 8.03
C ASN A 425 -10.98 7.72 7.93
N SER A 426 -11.29 8.52 8.96
CA SER A 426 -12.48 9.38 8.98
C SER A 426 -12.35 10.65 9.84
N PRO A 427 -11.41 11.57 9.53
CA PRO A 427 -11.23 12.79 10.31
C PRO A 427 -12.22 13.92 9.98
N THR A 428 -12.90 13.86 8.83
CA THR A 428 -13.73 14.96 8.31
C THR A 428 -15.21 14.59 8.11
N VAL A 429 -16.09 15.57 8.25
CA VAL A 429 -17.52 15.48 7.89
C VAL A 429 -17.90 16.54 6.86
N ILE A 430 -18.94 16.27 6.08
CA ILE A 430 -19.56 17.27 5.22
C ILE A 430 -20.69 17.94 6.00
N SER A 431 -20.59 19.25 6.21
CA SER A 431 -21.62 20.10 6.82
C SER A 431 -22.36 20.90 5.75
N VAL A 432 -23.62 21.23 6.04
CA VAL A 432 -24.47 22.06 5.16
C VAL A 432 -24.74 23.38 5.85
N ASP A 433 -24.25 24.46 5.27
CA ASP A 433 -24.53 25.82 5.71
C ASP A 433 -25.72 26.38 4.91
N ARG A 434 -26.58 27.15 5.58
CA ARG A 434 -27.83 27.70 5.04
C ARG A 434 -27.96 29.22 5.22
N ASP A 435 -27.02 29.86 5.90
CA ASP A 435 -27.12 31.31 6.19
C ASP A 435 -26.67 32.19 5.01
N TYR A 436 -27.34 32.00 3.86
CA TYR A 436 -26.90 32.58 2.59
C TYR A 436 -27.01 34.09 2.50
N ARG A 437 -27.78 34.75 3.39
CA ARG A 437 -27.99 36.20 3.32
C ARG A 437 -26.74 36.99 3.71
N GLY A 438 -25.92 36.42 4.60
CA GLY A 438 -24.67 37.01 5.06
C GLY A 438 -23.49 36.73 4.15
N TRP A 439 -23.61 35.81 3.19
CA TRP A 439 -22.50 35.45 2.31
C TRP A 439 -22.26 36.51 1.23
N ASN A 440 -20.98 36.73 0.94
CA ASN A 440 -20.54 37.51 -0.21
C ASN A 440 -20.23 36.54 -1.36
N GLY A 441 -20.85 36.77 -2.51
CA GLY A 441 -20.56 36.05 -3.75
C GLY A 441 -19.82 36.96 -4.72
N SER A 442 -18.72 36.48 -5.28
CA SER A 442 -18.10 37.11 -6.45
C SER A 442 -18.99 36.91 -7.67
N LEU A 443 -19.21 37.98 -8.44
CA LEU A 443 -19.88 37.87 -9.73
C LEU A 443 -19.01 37.08 -10.70
N PRO A 444 -19.61 36.29 -11.60
CA PRO A 444 -18.84 35.54 -12.57
C PRO A 444 -18.10 36.48 -13.51
N ALA A 445 -16.97 35.99 -14.03
CA ALA A 445 -16.30 36.63 -15.15
C ALA A 445 -16.97 36.19 -16.45
N VAL A 446 -16.85 37.06 -17.46
CA VAL A 446 -17.36 36.80 -18.80
C VAL A 446 -16.21 37.03 -19.77
N THR A 447 -15.89 36.01 -20.54
CA THR A 447 -14.95 36.13 -21.67
C THR A 447 -15.75 36.22 -22.96
N LEU A 448 -15.53 37.29 -23.71
CA LEU A 448 -16.15 37.53 -25.02
C LEU A 448 -15.10 37.36 -26.12
N CYS A 449 -15.36 36.45 -27.05
CA CYS A 449 -14.54 36.26 -28.25
C CYS A 449 -15.35 36.69 -29.47
N TYR A 450 -14.85 37.65 -30.24
CA TYR A 450 -15.52 38.17 -31.43
C TYR A 450 -15.44 37.21 -32.62
N TYR A 451 -16.48 37.17 -33.44
CA TYR A 451 -16.43 36.43 -34.70
C TYR A 451 -15.55 37.13 -35.75
N ASP A 452 -15.66 38.45 -35.85
CA ASP A 452 -14.82 39.28 -36.71
C ASP A 452 -14.10 40.32 -35.86
N HIS A 453 -12.78 40.22 -35.79
CA HIS A 453 -11.95 41.08 -34.97
C HIS A 453 -10.70 41.59 -35.67
N ILE A 454 -10.61 41.43 -36.99
CA ILE A 454 -9.52 42.04 -37.76
C ILE A 454 -9.88 43.49 -38.13
N ASP A 455 -8.96 44.40 -37.87
CA ASP A 455 -8.98 45.76 -38.40
C ASP A 455 -8.25 45.76 -39.74
N SER A 456 -9.01 45.76 -40.84
CA SER A 456 -8.46 45.69 -42.19
C SER A 456 -7.51 46.85 -42.51
N PHE A 457 -7.68 48.01 -41.87
CA PHE A 457 -6.79 49.16 -42.07
C PHE A 457 -5.43 48.91 -41.42
N LYS A 458 -5.41 48.49 -40.15
CA LYS A 458 -4.17 48.13 -39.44
C LYS A 458 -3.49 46.91 -40.04
N ALA A 459 -4.26 45.94 -40.52
CA ALA A 459 -3.73 44.78 -41.23
C ALA A 459 -2.97 45.21 -42.50
N ASN A 460 -3.53 46.13 -43.29
CA ASN A 460 -2.86 46.67 -44.47
C ASN A 460 -1.58 47.43 -44.13
N GLU A 461 -1.60 48.26 -43.08
CA GLU A 461 -0.40 48.97 -42.59
C GLU A 461 0.69 47.98 -42.14
N LEU A 462 0.31 46.94 -41.38
CA LEU A 462 1.23 45.91 -40.92
C LEU A 462 1.84 45.11 -42.08
N ILE A 463 1.05 44.81 -43.12
CA ILE A 463 1.54 44.09 -44.31
C ILE A 463 2.63 44.91 -45.01
N GLN A 464 2.38 46.22 -45.17
CA GLN A 464 3.32 47.13 -45.79
C GLN A 464 4.59 47.30 -44.94
N ASP A 465 4.47 47.38 -43.62
CA ASP A 465 5.60 47.59 -42.72
C ASP A 465 6.50 46.35 -42.58
N MET A 466 5.92 45.15 -42.45
CA MET A 466 6.69 43.92 -42.21
C MET A 466 7.21 43.26 -43.49
N TRP A 467 6.42 43.24 -44.57
CA TRP A 467 6.77 42.52 -45.80
C TRP A 467 6.98 43.43 -47.01
N ASN A 468 6.76 44.75 -46.88
CA ASN A 468 6.88 45.73 -47.98
C ASN A 468 6.02 45.37 -49.20
N VAL A 469 4.81 44.88 -48.94
CA VAL A 469 3.80 44.47 -49.93
C VAL A 469 2.62 45.46 -49.89
N SER A 470 2.11 45.85 -51.05
CA SER A 470 0.96 46.74 -51.23
C SER A 470 -0.26 45.99 -51.78
N ILE A 471 -1.45 46.60 -51.70
CA ILE A 471 -2.72 46.02 -52.22
C ILE A 471 -2.64 45.62 -53.71
N ILE A 472 -1.72 46.21 -54.46
CA ILE A 472 -1.58 45.98 -55.92
C ILE A 472 -0.79 44.69 -56.20
N ASP A 473 0.02 44.23 -55.25
CA ASP A 473 0.89 43.08 -55.41
C ASP A 473 0.11 41.76 -55.29
N GLU A 474 0.47 40.75 -56.09
CA GLU A 474 -0.22 39.44 -56.09
C GLU A 474 -0.13 38.73 -54.72
N ASP A 475 0.98 38.94 -54.00
CA ASP A 475 1.24 38.36 -52.69
C ASP A 475 0.36 38.96 -51.57
N TYR A 476 -0.27 40.12 -51.79
CA TYR A 476 -1.08 40.80 -50.77
C TYR A 476 -2.21 39.91 -50.25
N PHE A 477 -2.95 39.28 -51.16
CA PHE A 477 -4.07 38.40 -50.78
C PHE A 477 -3.58 37.16 -50.03
N TYR A 478 -2.42 36.63 -50.38
CA TYR A 478 -1.82 35.49 -49.69
C TYR A 478 -1.42 35.84 -48.24
N ILE A 479 -0.80 37.00 -48.02
CA ILE A 479 -0.44 37.47 -46.67
C ILE A 479 -1.71 37.84 -45.87
N MET A 480 -2.71 38.42 -46.53
CA MET A 480 -3.99 38.71 -45.88
C MET A 480 -4.69 37.42 -45.42
N ASP A 481 -4.70 36.37 -46.25
CA ASP A 481 -5.21 35.04 -45.87
C ASP A 481 -4.45 34.44 -44.68
N PHE A 482 -3.13 34.65 -44.62
CA PHE A 482 -2.32 34.29 -43.44
C PHE A 482 -2.78 35.03 -42.19
N LEU A 483 -2.98 36.36 -42.26
CA LEU A 483 -3.48 37.15 -41.12
C LEU A 483 -4.86 36.68 -40.67
N TYR A 484 -5.78 36.38 -41.59
CA TYR A 484 -7.08 35.80 -41.26
C TYR A 484 -6.95 34.44 -40.57
N ALA A 485 -6.04 33.58 -41.04
CA ALA A 485 -5.79 32.28 -40.41
C ALA A 485 -5.22 32.41 -38.98
N VAL A 486 -4.31 33.37 -38.76
CA VAL A 486 -3.72 33.66 -37.44
C VAL A 486 -4.77 34.16 -36.45
N VAL A 487 -5.61 35.10 -36.86
CA VAL A 487 -6.66 35.70 -36.03
C VAL A 487 -7.76 34.68 -35.68
N ASN A 488 -8.12 33.81 -36.62
CA ASN A 488 -9.16 32.79 -36.43
C ASN A 488 -8.62 31.46 -35.87
N ALA A 489 -7.32 31.38 -35.58
CA ALA A 489 -6.73 30.15 -35.05
C ALA A 489 -7.15 29.91 -33.59
N THR A 490 -7.52 28.67 -33.31
CA THR A 490 -7.91 28.18 -31.98
C THR A 490 -7.15 26.90 -31.67
N ALA A 491 -7.16 26.45 -30.41
CA ALA A 491 -6.55 25.17 -30.03
C ALA A 491 -7.17 23.96 -30.75
N SER A 492 -8.37 24.09 -31.33
CA SER A 492 -9.02 23.05 -32.13
C SER A 492 -8.88 23.23 -33.65
N ASN A 493 -8.58 24.44 -34.14
CA ASN A 493 -8.60 24.79 -35.56
C ASN A 493 -7.26 25.35 -36.09
N TYR A 494 -6.17 25.24 -35.33
CA TYR A 494 -4.85 25.76 -35.74
C TYR A 494 -4.23 25.04 -36.95
N ALA A 495 -4.81 23.93 -37.42
CA ALA A 495 -4.33 23.20 -38.59
C ALA A 495 -4.29 24.06 -39.87
N GLU A 496 -5.11 25.11 -39.95
CA GLU A 496 -5.09 26.08 -41.06
C GLU A 496 -3.75 26.82 -41.18
N LEU A 497 -3.01 26.99 -40.07
CA LEU A 497 -1.69 27.63 -40.07
C LEU A 497 -0.62 26.79 -40.74
N ALA A 498 -0.78 25.46 -40.79
CA ALA A 498 0.20 24.57 -41.41
C ALA A 498 0.36 24.85 -42.92
N LYS A 499 -0.64 25.46 -43.58
CA LYS A 499 -0.55 25.87 -45.00
C LYS A 499 0.58 26.86 -45.28
N PHE A 500 1.01 27.59 -44.25
CA PHE A 500 2.03 28.64 -44.35
C PHE A 500 3.39 28.18 -43.77
N ALA A 501 3.49 26.94 -43.30
CA ALA A 501 4.70 26.42 -42.64
C ALA A 501 5.94 26.34 -43.54
N SER A 502 5.75 26.17 -44.85
CA SER A 502 6.85 26.06 -45.81
C SER A 502 7.42 27.40 -46.29
N ASP A 503 6.75 28.53 -45.97
CA ASP A 503 7.18 29.85 -46.43
C ASP A 503 8.04 30.55 -45.36
N GLU A 504 9.34 30.71 -45.67
CA GLU A 504 10.34 31.30 -44.77
C GLU A 504 10.00 32.74 -44.35
N ARG A 505 9.14 33.45 -45.10
CA ARG A 505 8.67 34.81 -44.74
C ARG A 505 7.95 34.86 -43.40
N PHE A 506 7.46 33.72 -42.90
CA PHE A 506 6.72 33.62 -41.64
C PHE A 506 7.52 32.93 -40.52
N ASP A 507 8.82 32.67 -40.70
CA ASP A 507 9.60 31.96 -39.69
C ASP A 507 9.94 32.82 -38.47
N GLN A 508 10.15 34.12 -38.67
CA GLN A 508 10.61 35.07 -37.63
C GLN A 508 9.49 35.97 -37.06
N VAL A 509 8.22 35.63 -37.29
CA VAL A 509 7.11 36.44 -36.81
C VAL A 509 6.58 35.96 -35.46
N ASP A 510 6.28 36.89 -34.54
CA ASP A 510 5.53 36.58 -33.33
C ASP A 510 4.04 36.74 -33.59
N LEU A 511 3.33 35.61 -33.73
CA LEU A 511 1.90 35.59 -34.02
C LEU A 511 1.08 36.31 -32.94
N TYR A 512 1.53 36.30 -31.67
CA TYR A 512 0.85 37.03 -30.59
C TYR A 512 0.87 38.55 -30.84
N GLU A 513 2.00 39.09 -31.28
CA GLU A 513 2.17 40.52 -31.53
C GLU A 513 1.40 40.97 -32.78
N ILE A 514 1.37 40.13 -33.83
CA ILE A 514 0.52 40.34 -35.01
C ILE A 514 -0.93 40.51 -34.58
N ILE A 515 -1.46 39.56 -33.79
CA ILE A 515 -2.84 39.60 -33.30
C ILE A 515 -3.09 40.88 -32.51
N GLN A 516 -2.20 41.26 -31.59
CA GLN A 516 -2.35 42.49 -30.81
C GLN A 516 -2.45 43.76 -31.67
N THR A 517 -1.66 43.82 -32.75
CA THR A 517 -1.60 44.99 -33.63
C THR A 517 -2.83 45.13 -34.50
N ILE A 518 -3.30 44.03 -35.12
CA ILE A 518 -4.41 44.05 -36.09
C ILE A 518 -5.78 43.89 -35.44
N ASN A 519 -5.86 43.58 -34.15
CA ASN A 519 -7.13 43.39 -33.47
C ASN A 519 -7.93 44.72 -33.40
N ARG A 520 -9.24 44.62 -33.64
CA ARG A 520 -10.17 45.73 -33.48
C ARG A 520 -10.27 46.12 -31.99
N PRO A 521 -10.25 47.42 -31.64
CA PRO A 521 -10.43 47.85 -30.26
C PRO A 521 -11.77 47.37 -29.69
N PHE A 522 -11.76 47.02 -28.40
CA PHE A 522 -12.98 46.70 -27.68
C PHE A 522 -13.71 48.00 -27.35
N GLU A 523 -14.87 48.23 -27.97
CA GLU A 523 -15.74 49.38 -27.70
C GLU A 523 -17.00 48.91 -26.97
N GLN A 524 -17.07 49.22 -25.68
CA GLN A 524 -18.12 48.76 -24.78
C GLN A 524 -18.47 49.79 -23.72
N VAL A 525 -19.72 49.72 -23.24
CA VAL A 525 -20.15 50.35 -22.00
C VAL A 525 -20.47 49.27 -20.99
N ILE A 526 -19.79 49.28 -19.85
CA ILE A 526 -20.05 48.35 -18.75
C ILE A 526 -20.69 49.12 -17.59
N SER A 527 -21.80 48.58 -17.10
CA SER A 527 -22.48 49.05 -15.91
C SER A 527 -22.63 47.92 -14.90
N SER A 528 -22.59 48.24 -13.61
CA SER A 528 -22.70 47.27 -12.53
C SER A 528 -23.71 47.75 -11.48
N PHE A 529 -24.08 46.87 -10.55
CA PHE A 529 -24.92 47.27 -9.42
C PHE A 529 -24.22 48.26 -8.47
N ASP A 530 -22.88 48.27 -8.45
CA ASP A 530 -22.06 49.22 -7.73
C ASP A 530 -21.52 50.26 -8.71
N ALA A 531 -21.99 51.50 -8.59
CA ALA A 531 -21.61 52.59 -9.49
C ALA A 531 -20.18 53.09 -9.26
N ASP A 532 -19.63 52.87 -8.07
CA ASP A 532 -18.27 53.31 -7.70
C ASP A 532 -17.20 52.27 -8.07
N PHE A 533 -17.61 51.05 -8.45
CA PHE A 533 -16.71 49.98 -8.82
C PHE A 533 -16.43 49.95 -10.32
N GLU A 534 -15.17 50.14 -10.71
CA GLU A 534 -14.72 50.00 -12.09
C GLU A 534 -14.47 48.52 -12.42
N VAL A 535 -15.25 47.99 -13.36
CA VAL A 535 -15.13 46.59 -13.79
C VAL A 535 -13.93 46.42 -14.71
N ASN A 536 -12.96 45.60 -14.29
CA ASN A 536 -11.75 45.32 -15.07
C ASN A 536 -12.07 44.60 -16.39
N VAL A 537 -11.48 45.07 -17.48
CA VAL A 537 -11.56 44.45 -18.81
C VAL A 537 -10.16 44.36 -19.38
N GLU A 538 -9.77 43.16 -19.80
CA GLU A 538 -8.43 42.92 -20.34
C GLU A 538 -8.53 42.02 -21.57
N MET A 539 -7.70 42.29 -22.58
CA MET A 539 -7.52 41.37 -23.70
C MET A 539 -6.71 40.17 -23.23
N VAL A 540 -7.20 38.97 -23.52
CA VAL A 540 -6.59 37.70 -23.14
C VAL A 540 -6.49 36.76 -24.33
N MET A 541 -5.40 35.99 -24.38
CA MET A 541 -5.30 34.85 -25.28
C MET A 541 -5.81 33.61 -24.58
N THR A 542 -6.72 32.91 -25.25
CA THR A 542 -7.33 31.68 -24.75
C THR A 542 -7.21 30.57 -25.79
N GLU A 543 -7.63 29.36 -25.45
CA GLU A 543 -7.72 28.26 -26.42
C GLU A 543 -8.73 28.53 -27.56
N ARG A 544 -9.52 29.60 -27.47
CA ARG A 544 -10.46 30.06 -28.51
C ARG A 544 -9.92 31.23 -29.35
N GLY A 545 -8.67 31.62 -29.14
CA GLY A 545 -8.06 32.79 -29.79
C GLY A 545 -8.08 34.03 -28.91
N CYS A 546 -8.09 35.19 -29.55
CA CYS A 546 -8.09 36.50 -28.90
C CYS A 546 -9.49 36.85 -28.37
N CYS A 547 -9.60 37.11 -27.08
CA CYS A 547 -10.86 37.41 -26.42
C CYS A 547 -10.68 38.54 -25.39
N TYR A 548 -11.80 39.08 -24.90
CA TYR A 548 -11.81 40.09 -23.84
C TYR A 548 -12.44 39.50 -22.58
N ALA A 549 -11.68 39.48 -21.49
CA ALA A 549 -12.11 38.97 -20.20
C ALA A 549 -12.59 40.13 -19.30
N ILE A 550 -13.84 40.03 -18.85
CA ILE A 550 -14.53 41.03 -18.05
C ILE A 550 -14.69 40.49 -16.63
N ASN A 551 -14.37 41.31 -15.63
CA ASN A 551 -14.44 40.96 -14.20
C ASN A 551 -13.60 39.72 -13.82
N SER A 552 -12.52 39.44 -14.56
CA SER A 552 -11.56 38.37 -14.25
C SER A 552 -10.26 38.98 -13.74
N PRO A 553 -9.84 38.71 -12.50
CA PRO A 553 -8.49 39.00 -12.04
C PRO A 553 -7.42 38.20 -12.79
N MET A 554 -7.76 36.96 -13.16
CA MET A 554 -6.83 36.03 -13.81
C MET A 554 -6.37 36.54 -15.17
N SER A 555 -7.14 37.40 -15.83
CA SER A 555 -6.78 37.98 -17.13
C SER A 555 -5.42 38.69 -17.14
N ARG A 556 -5.04 39.35 -16.04
CA ARG A 556 -3.72 40.00 -15.92
C ARG A 556 -2.56 39.02 -15.85
N MET A 557 -2.80 37.81 -15.33
CA MET A 557 -1.80 36.73 -15.30
C MET A 557 -1.61 36.07 -16.66
N LEU A 558 -2.57 36.23 -17.57
CA LEU A 558 -2.53 35.68 -18.92
C LEU A 558 -1.81 36.60 -19.92
N GLY A 559 -1.25 37.73 -19.47
CA GLY A 559 -0.39 38.57 -20.30
C GLY A 559 1.06 38.08 -20.33
N LYS A 560 1.89 38.67 -21.20
CA LYS A 560 3.36 38.47 -21.21
C LYS A 560 4.06 39.01 -19.95
N LYS A 561 3.41 39.88 -19.17
CA LYS A 561 4.00 40.51 -17.98
C LYS A 561 3.73 39.65 -16.74
N GLU A 562 4.78 39.31 -16.01
CA GLU A 562 4.65 38.66 -14.71
C GLU A 562 4.04 39.65 -13.71
N VAL A 563 2.88 39.30 -13.16
CA VAL A 563 2.17 40.06 -12.12
C VAL A 563 2.14 39.21 -10.86
N ASP A 564 2.41 39.83 -9.71
CA ASP A 564 2.31 39.16 -8.42
C ASP A 564 0.84 38.86 -8.08
N TYR A 565 0.56 37.65 -7.59
CA TYR A 565 -0.80 37.18 -7.34
C TYR A 565 -1.52 38.05 -6.30
N ASP A 566 -0.79 38.54 -5.29
CA ASP A 566 -1.33 39.39 -4.23
C ASP A 566 -1.72 40.79 -4.71
N GLN A 567 -1.27 41.19 -5.89
CA GLN A 567 -1.56 42.50 -6.50
C GLN A 567 -2.70 42.45 -7.52
N LEU A 568 -3.32 41.29 -7.71
CA LEU A 568 -4.42 41.14 -8.66
C LEU A 568 -5.67 41.92 -8.20
N PRO A 569 -6.37 42.62 -9.12
CA PRO A 569 -7.59 43.33 -8.80
C PRO A 569 -8.63 42.33 -8.31
N GLN A 570 -9.38 42.64 -7.26
CA GLN A 570 -10.43 41.75 -6.77
C GLN A 570 -11.64 41.82 -7.72
N PRO A 571 -12.36 40.69 -7.95
CA PRO A 571 -13.57 40.72 -8.75
C PRO A 571 -14.69 41.42 -7.97
N LEU A 572 -15.67 41.95 -8.69
CA LEU A 572 -16.85 42.56 -8.07
C LEU A 572 -17.58 41.53 -7.20
N THR A 573 -17.72 41.82 -5.91
CA THR A 573 -18.42 40.96 -4.94
C THR A 573 -19.71 41.60 -4.47
N CYS A 574 -20.76 40.80 -4.32
CA CYS A 574 -22.05 41.24 -3.83
C CYS A 574 -22.47 40.46 -2.58
N GLN A 575 -23.04 41.16 -1.60
CA GLN A 575 -23.69 40.51 -0.47
C GLN A 575 -25.11 40.10 -0.85
N PHE A 576 -25.42 38.81 -0.76
CA PHE A 576 -26.69 38.26 -1.23
C PHE A 576 -27.95 38.83 -0.56
N GLY A 577 -27.82 39.32 0.68
CA GLY A 577 -28.91 39.97 1.40
C GLY A 577 -29.45 41.24 0.73
N LYS A 578 -28.67 41.90 -0.15
CA LYS A 578 -29.04 43.16 -0.82
C LYS A 578 -29.86 42.96 -2.11
N GLN A 579 -29.97 41.73 -2.63
CA GLN A 579 -30.78 41.35 -3.81
C GLN A 579 -30.50 42.11 -5.12
N GLN A 580 -29.34 42.77 -5.26
CA GLN A 580 -28.95 43.50 -6.46
C GLN A 580 -27.51 43.13 -6.80
N CYS A 581 -27.31 42.03 -7.53
CA CYS A 581 -25.98 41.54 -7.91
C CYS A 581 -25.96 41.32 -9.43
N PHE A 582 -25.53 42.31 -10.21
CA PHE A 582 -25.45 42.19 -11.67
C PHE A 582 -24.31 43.00 -12.30
N ILE A 583 -23.88 42.55 -13.47
CA ILE A 583 -23.09 43.35 -14.42
C ILE A 583 -23.83 43.33 -15.75
N ARG A 584 -23.77 44.43 -16.48
CA ARG A 584 -24.31 44.57 -17.83
C ARG A 584 -23.24 45.18 -18.73
N MET A 585 -23.02 44.56 -19.88
CA MET A 585 -22.25 45.15 -20.97
C MET A 585 -23.17 45.47 -22.15
N ASP A 586 -22.94 46.61 -22.76
CA ASP A 586 -23.56 47.04 -24.01
C ASP A 586 -22.44 47.22 -25.07
N LEU A 587 -22.60 46.60 -26.24
CA LEU A 587 -21.61 46.58 -27.33
C LEU A 587 -22.12 47.35 -28.55
N TYR A 588 -21.24 48.05 -29.26
CA TYR A 588 -21.62 48.95 -30.36
C TYR A 588 -21.75 48.30 -31.74
N GLU A 589 -20.90 47.35 -32.14
CA GLU A 589 -21.01 46.72 -33.48
C GLU A 589 -20.77 45.21 -33.52
N SER A 590 -20.65 44.57 -32.37
CA SER A 590 -19.95 43.31 -32.33
C SER A 590 -20.85 42.10 -32.11
N THR A 591 -20.55 41.04 -32.85
CA THR A 591 -21.10 39.70 -32.64
C THR A 591 -20.00 38.79 -32.12
N GLY A 592 -20.37 37.80 -31.31
CA GLY A 592 -19.38 36.93 -30.72
C GLY A 592 -19.94 35.82 -29.88
N VAL A 593 -19.03 35.21 -29.14
CA VAL A 593 -19.29 34.10 -28.25
C VAL A 593 -18.93 34.52 -26.84
N LEU A 594 -19.89 34.38 -25.93
CA LEU A 594 -19.73 34.63 -24.52
C LEU A 594 -19.50 33.32 -23.79
N ASP A 595 -18.50 33.30 -22.93
CA ASP A 595 -18.26 32.25 -21.95
C ASP A 595 -18.33 32.83 -20.54
N VAL A 596 -19.14 32.20 -19.68
CA VAL A 596 -19.32 32.62 -18.29
C VAL A 596 -18.63 31.62 -17.38
N HIS A 597 -17.62 32.09 -16.67
CA HIS A 597 -16.74 31.24 -15.85
C HIS A 597 -16.39 31.92 -14.52
N SER A 598 -15.65 31.20 -13.68
CA SER A 598 -15.15 31.75 -12.43
C SER A 598 -14.22 32.93 -12.69
N PRO A 599 -14.26 34.01 -11.88
CA PRO A 599 -13.32 35.12 -12.03
C PRO A 599 -11.85 34.66 -11.91
N TYR A 600 -11.62 33.57 -11.19
CA TYR A 600 -10.30 32.97 -10.98
C TYR A 600 -9.95 31.87 -11.99
N GLU A 601 -10.72 31.73 -13.08
CA GLU A 601 -10.52 30.73 -14.14
C GLU A 601 -10.30 31.41 -15.50
N VAL A 602 -9.69 30.68 -16.43
CA VAL A 602 -9.53 31.05 -17.83
C VAL A 602 -10.59 30.36 -18.67
N SER A 603 -11.18 31.07 -19.64
CA SER A 603 -12.11 30.47 -20.60
C SER A 603 -11.49 29.28 -21.33
N ALA A 604 -12.22 28.15 -21.34
CA ALA A 604 -11.82 26.92 -21.99
C ALA A 604 -12.79 26.57 -23.13
N SER A 605 -12.32 25.80 -24.11
CA SER A 605 -13.09 25.47 -25.33
C SER A 605 -14.37 24.65 -25.10
N GLU A 606 -14.56 24.04 -23.92
CA GLU A 606 -15.69 23.15 -23.58
C GLU A 606 -16.73 23.79 -22.62
N ALA A 607 -16.73 25.12 -22.46
CA ALA A 607 -17.54 25.81 -21.46
C ALA A 607 -18.99 26.17 -21.90
N ASN A 608 -19.78 26.78 -20.99
CA ASN A 608 -21.17 27.17 -21.25
C ASN A 608 -21.22 28.39 -22.18
N ILE A 609 -21.50 28.13 -23.45
CA ILE A 609 -21.42 29.12 -24.50
C ILE A 609 -22.76 29.81 -24.76
N ILE A 610 -22.75 31.14 -24.84
CA ILE A 610 -23.87 31.95 -25.30
C ILE A 610 -23.44 32.71 -26.57
N SER A 611 -24.12 32.47 -27.68
CA SER A 611 -23.90 33.25 -28.91
C SER A 611 -24.61 34.61 -28.82
N LEU A 612 -23.86 35.69 -29.03
CA LEU A 612 -24.36 37.05 -29.07
C LEU A 612 -24.40 37.55 -30.52
N GLN A 613 -25.60 37.88 -31.00
CA GLN A 613 -25.84 38.42 -32.33
C GLN A 613 -26.19 39.92 -32.26
N LYS A 614 -26.15 40.58 -33.41
CA LYS A 614 -26.57 41.98 -33.52
C LYS A 614 -28.05 42.12 -33.15
N SER A 615 -28.39 43.17 -32.43
CA SER A 615 -29.73 43.44 -31.86
C SER A 615 -30.17 42.47 -30.77
N ASP A 616 -29.31 41.61 -30.24
CA ASP A 616 -29.65 40.77 -29.09
C ASP A 616 -29.59 41.57 -27.78
N GLU A 617 -30.59 41.34 -26.92
CA GLU A 617 -30.59 41.71 -25.52
C GLU A 617 -30.74 40.41 -24.70
N ILE A 618 -29.68 40.00 -24.02
CA ILE A 618 -29.63 38.75 -23.28
C ILE A 618 -29.50 39.07 -21.79
N THR A 619 -30.46 38.61 -21.00
CA THR A 619 -30.36 38.59 -19.54
C THR A 619 -30.24 37.15 -19.06
N ALA A 620 -29.12 36.81 -18.44
CA ALA A 620 -28.85 35.49 -17.89
C ALA A 620 -28.70 35.57 -16.37
N SER A 621 -29.26 34.61 -15.64
CA SER A 621 -29.11 34.55 -14.19
C SER A 621 -28.38 33.28 -13.80
N PHE A 622 -27.31 33.44 -13.04
CA PHE A 622 -26.41 32.37 -12.66
C PHE A 622 -26.53 32.09 -11.17
N LYS A 623 -26.54 30.81 -10.82
CA LYS A 623 -26.44 30.36 -9.44
C LYS A 623 -25.03 29.85 -9.20
N VAL A 624 -24.42 30.36 -8.13
CA VAL A 624 -23.15 29.85 -7.63
C VAL A 624 -23.36 28.42 -7.15
N LEU A 625 -22.72 27.50 -7.85
CA LEU A 625 -22.21 26.26 -7.31
C LEU A 625 -20.73 26.48 -6.98
N GLU A 626 -20.08 25.54 -6.33
CA GLU A 626 -18.71 25.70 -5.91
C GLU A 626 -17.81 24.75 -6.78
N THR A 627 -17.05 25.23 -7.83
CA THR A 627 -15.79 24.73 -8.53
C THR A 627 -14.74 25.79 -9.06
N VAL A 628 -13.46 25.79 -8.65
CA VAL A 628 -12.39 26.67 -9.16
C VAL A 628 -11.53 25.71 -9.94
N LYS A 629 -11.60 25.77 -11.27
CA LYS A 629 -10.68 24.98 -12.09
C LYS A 629 -9.31 25.62 -12.05
N SER A 630 -8.29 24.78 -11.92
CA SER A 630 -6.91 25.21 -11.82
C SER A 630 -6.35 25.55 -13.20
N LEU A 631 -5.58 26.65 -13.27
CA LEU A 631 -4.66 27.00 -14.38
C LEU A 631 -3.68 25.85 -14.74
N CYS A 632 -3.64 24.80 -13.92
CA CYS A 632 -2.86 23.58 -14.10
C CYS A 632 -3.00 22.97 -15.50
N LEU A 633 -4.22 22.86 -16.04
CA LEU A 633 -4.42 22.18 -17.33
C LEU A 633 -3.82 22.98 -18.49
N ALA A 634 -4.07 24.30 -18.52
CA ALA A 634 -3.51 25.21 -19.52
C ALA A 634 -1.98 25.23 -19.44
N ARG A 635 -1.42 25.36 -18.23
CA ARG A 635 0.04 25.31 -18.00
C ARG A 635 0.64 23.98 -18.44
N CYS A 636 -0.02 22.86 -18.14
CA CYS A 636 0.44 21.53 -18.55
C CYS A 636 0.47 21.37 -20.08
N ARG A 637 -0.58 21.83 -20.78
CA ARG A 637 -0.65 21.82 -22.25
C ARG A 637 0.44 22.66 -22.89
N ALA A 638 0.75 23.82 -22.32
CA ALA A 638 1.80 24.71 -22.78
C ALA A 638 3.20 24.09 -22.60
N ILE A 639 3.49 23.52 -21.42
CA ILE A 639 4.77 22.83 -21.15
C ILE A 639 4.95 21.66 -22.10
N MET A 640 3.89 20.89 -22.36
CA MET A 640 3.93 19.78 -23.31
C MET A 640 4.26 20.24 -24.74
N ALA A 641 3.67 21.34 -25.20
CA ALA A 641 3.99 21.92 -26.51
C ALA A 641 5.48 22.33 -26.59
N LEU A 642 5.99 22.97 -25.52
CA LEU A 642 7.40 23.35 -25.41
C LEU A 642 8.34 22.14 -25.43
N GLU A 643 8.00 21.05 -24.74
CA GLU A 643 8.84 19.84 -24.70
C GLU A 643 8.85 19.06 -26.02
N MET A 644 7.73 19.05 -26.77
CA MET A 644 7.61 18.28 -28.02
C MET A 644 8.13 19.05 -29.24
N CYS A 645 7.82 20.35 -29.31
CA CYS A 645 8.07 21.18 -30.50
C CYS A 645 8.98 22.38 -30.22
N ASN A 646 9.56 22.51 -29.01
CA ASN A 646 10.46 23.60 -28.62
C ASN A 646 9.87 25.01 -28.79
N CYS A 647 8.54 25.15 -28.79
CA CYS A 647 7.86 26.43 -28.88
C CYS A 647 6.59 26.44 -28.01
N VAL A 648 6.17 27.63 -27.61
CA VAL A 648 4.94 27.87 -26.85
C VAL A 648 3.88 28.45 -27.79
N PRO A 649 2.72 27.79 -27.94
CA PRO A 649 1.61 28.34 -28.71
C PRO A 649 1.20 29.72 -28.15
N PHE A 650 0.85 30.65 -29.03
CA PHE A 650 0.43 31.99 -28.62
C PHE A 650 -0.84 32.01 -27.72
N PHE A 651 -1.54 30.88 -27.60
CA PHE A 651 -2.64 30.67 -26.65
C PHE A 651 -2.20 30.71 -25.17
N TYR A 652 -0.90 30.49 -24.87
CA TYR A 652 -0.37 30.43 -23.50
C TYR A 652 0.81 31.39 -23.30
N PRO A 653 0.63 32.70 -23.51
CA PRO A 653 1.71 33.70 -23.45
C PRO A 653 2.33 33.86 -22.04
N PHE A 654 1.68 33.33 -21.01
CA PHE A 654 2.14 33.34 -19.62
C PHE A 654 3.22 32.27 -19.32
N VAL A 655 3.47 31.34 -20.25
CA VAL A 655 4.55 30.35 -20.14
C VAL A 655 5.77 30.87 -20.88
N GLN A 656 6.92 30.89 -20.19
CA GLN A 656 8.17 31.33 -20.76
C GLN A 656 8.67 30.34 -21.84
N GLY A 657 8.98 30.85 -23.04
CA GLY A 657 9.53 30.09 -24.16
C GLY A 657 9.41 30.87 -25.48
N PRO A 658 10.04 30.41 -26.58
CA PRO A 658 9.89 31.04 -27.88
C PRO A 658 8.46 30.82 -28.42
N SER A 659 7.88 31.84 -29.05
CA SER A 659 6.54 31.77 -29.67
C SER A 659 6.55 30.80 -30.85
N CYS A 660 5.49 29.98 -31.00
CA CYS A 660 5.36 29.09 -32.16
C CYS A 660 5.04 29.88 -33.44
N ASN A 661 5.86 29.69 -34.47
CA ASN A 661 5.59 30.11 -35.85
C ASN A 661 4.72 29.06 -36.58
N PRO A 662 4.33 29.25 -37.86
CA PRO A 662 3.53 28.28 -38.61
C PRO A 662 4.14 26.87 -38.67
N ALA A 663 5.46 26.74 -38.81
CA ALA A 663 6.15 25.44 -38.75
C ALA A 663 6.08 24.79 -37.36
N GLY A 664 6.11 25.57 -36.29
CA GLY A 664 5.86 25.09 -34.92
C GLY A 664 4.44 24.53 -34.74
N PHE A 665 3.43 25.17 -35.35
CA PHE A 665 2.06 24.66 -35.35
C PHE A 665 1.88 23.40 -36.20
N GLU A 666 2.63 23.25 -37.29
CA GLU A 666 2.69 21.99 -38.05
C GLU A 666 3.25 20.85 -37.18
N CYS A 667 4.34 21.08 -36.45
CA CYS A 667 4.87 20.10 -35.49
C CYS A 667 3.82 19.68 -34.44
N LEU A 668 3.08 20.64 -33.88
CA LEU A 668 2.03 20.33 -32.89
C LEU A 668 0.90 19.49 -33.48
N LEU A 669 0.58 19.70 -34.76
CA LEU A 669 -0.40 18.91 -35.49
C LEU A 669 0.07 17.44 -35.66
N ASP A 670 1.35 17.23 -35.98
CA ASP A 670 1.94 15.89 -36.11
C ASP A 670 1.87 15.08 -34.81
N PHE A 671 2.09 15.74 -33.67
CA PHE A 671 1.94 15.14 -32.34
C PHE A 671 0.48 15.07 -31.85
N LYS A 672 -0.50 15.50 -32.67
CA LYS A 672 -1.93 15.55 -32.33
C LYS A 672 -2.22 16.28 -31.02
N TRP A 673 -1.48 17.35 -30.75
CA TRP A 673 -1.77 18.27 -29.66
C TRP A 673 -3.17 18.91 -29.88
N PRO A 674 -3.93 19.32 -28.85
CA PRO A 674 -3.79 19.04 -27.42
C PRO A 674 -4.44 17.72 -26.97
N ILE A 675 -4.88 16.83 -27.88
CA ILE A 675 -5.68 15.63 -27.53
C ILE A 675 -4.92 14.68 -26.58
N TRP A 676 -3.63 14.48 -26.81
CA TRP A 676 -2.79 13.66 -25.93
C TRP A 676 -2.61 14.25 -24.53
N ALA A 677 -2.74 15.57 -24.37
CA ALA A 677 -2.58 16.22 -23.09
C ALA A 677 -3.63 15.78 -22.06
N LEU A 678 -4.82 15.36 -22.50
CA LEU A 678 -5.88 14.90 -21.61
C LEU A 678 -5.50 13.62 -20.83
N HIS A 679 -4.64 12.77 -21.39
CA HIS A 679 -4.22 11.51 -20.75
C HIS A 679 -3.02 11.71 -19.80
N ILE A 680 -2.22 12.75 -20.03
CA ILE A 680 -0.96 13.00 -19.31
C ILE A 680 -1.19 13.99 -18.15
N CYS A 681 -1.95 15.06 -18.39
CA CYS A 681 -2.18 16.12 -17.41
C CYS A 681 -3.20 15.70 -16.35
N LYS A 682 -2.73 15.28 -15.17
CA LYS A 682 -3.56 14.96 -13.99
C LYS A 682 -3.58 16.14 -13.03
N CYS A 683 -4.61 17.00 -13.13
CA CYS A 683 -4.79 18.15 -12.24
C CYS A 683 -5.74 17.80 -11.09
N PRO A 684 -5.31 17.86 -9.81
CA PRO A 684 -6.19 17.68 -8.67
C PRO A 684 -7.18 18.84 -8.57
N SER A 685 -8.34 18.57 -7.97
CA SER A 685 -9.33 19.61 -7.68
C SER A 685 -8.87 20.51 -6.53
N THR A 686 -9.28 21.76 -6.51
CA THR A 686 -8.85 22.75 -5.50
C THR A 686 -9.69 22.63 -4.22
N CYS A 687 -9.18 23.18 -3.10
CA CYS A 687 -9.89 23.14 -1.81
C CYS A 687 -11.15 24.01 -1.80
N THR A 688 -11.10 25.13 -2.52
CA THR A 688 -12.25 26.02 -2.75
C THR A 688 -12.61 25.90 -4.20
N GLU A 689 -13.89 25.80 -4.44
CA GLU A 689 -14.41 25.51 -5.73
C GLU A 689 -15.51 26.62 -5.96
N ILE A 690 -15.59 27.44 -7.06
CA ILE A 690 -16.71 28.35 -7.48
C ILE A 690 -17.25 28.16 -8.96
N GLU A 691 -18.32 27.39 -9.18
CA GLU A 691 -18.91 27.07 -10.48
C GLU A 691 -20.19 27.89 -10.72
N TYR A 692 -20.47 28.32 -11.94
CA TYR A 692 -21.69 29.07 -12.22
C TYR A 692 -22.63 28.25 -13.08
N THR A 693 -23.81 27.94 -12.54
CA THR A 693 -24.86 27.27 -13.30
C THR A 693 -25.89 28.27 -13.78
N MET A 694 -26.10 28.28 -15.09
CA MET A 694 -27.13 29.10 -15.72
C MET A 694 -28.52 28.58 -15.34
N GLN A 695 -29.32 29.41 -14.68
CA GLN A 695 -30.67 29.05 -14.23
C GLN A 695 -31.72 29.53 -15.22
N THR A 696 -31.60 30.77 -15.69
CA THR A 696 -32.55 31.39 -16.61
C THR A 696 -31.81 32.21 -17.65
N VAL A 697 -32.26 32.10 -18.91
CA VAL A 697 -31.82 32.96 -20.01
C VAL A 697 -33.07 33.57 -20.63
N LYS A 698 -33.10 34.90 -20.68
CA LYS A 698 -34.09 35.66 -21.44
C LYS A 698 -33.36 36.31 -22.59
N LYS A 699 -33.76 35.96 -23.81
CA LYS A 699 -33.26 36.57 -25.03
C LYS A 699 -34.40 37.38 -25.66
N SER A 700 -34.26 38.69 -25.66
CA SER A 700 -35.05 39.62 -26.45
C SER A 700 -34.21 40.12 -27.62
N SER A 701 -34.87 40.61 -28.66
CA SER A 701 -34.21 41.39 -29.70
C SER A 701 -34.71 42.82 -29.63
N TRP A 702 -33.83 43.80 -29.75
CA TRP A 702 -34.22 45.19 -29.96
C TRP A 702 -35.11 45.25 -31.21
N GLY A 703 -36.37 45.65 -31.04
CA GLY A 703 -37.33 45.76 -32.13
C GLY A 703 -36.99 46.93 -33.03
N MET A 704 -35.93 46.83 -33.82
CA MET A 704 -35.54 47.85 -34.80
C MET A 704 -36.48 47.75 -36.02
N LYS A 705 -37.75 48.14 -35.84
CA LYS A 705 -38.66 48.38 -36.95
C LYS A 705 -38.56 49.85 -37.35
N GLY A 706 -37.81 50.12 -38.42
CA GLY A 706 -37.93 51.35 -39.21
C GLY A 706 -36.70 52.24 -39.21
N ASN A 707 -36.12 52.36 -40.41
CA ASN A 707 -35.16 53.37 -40.88
C ASN A 707 -33.69 53.20 -40.44
N GLU A 708 -32.95 52.48 -41.28
CA GLU A 708 -31.48 52.28 -41.22
C GLU A 708 -30.66 53.58 -41.33
N GLU A 709 -31.26 54.73 -41.64
CA GLU A 709 -30.54 55.99 -41.90
C GLU A 709 -30.40 56.94 -40.70
N THR A 710 -30.93 56.59 -39.52
CA THR A 710 -30.81 57.42 -38.28
C THR A 710 -30.25 56.66 -37.08
N ALA A 711 -29.59 55.52 -37.29
CA ALA A 711 -28.77 54.92 -36.25
C ALA A 711 -27.50 55.77 -36.09
N GLY A 712 -27.51 56.67 -35.10
CA GLY A 712 -26.29 57.38 -34.70
C GLY A 712 -25.18 56.39 -34.35
N ILE A 713 -23.94 56.80 -34.60
CA ILE A 713 -22.69 56.04 -34.40
C ILE A 713 -22.53 55.57 -32.93
N ASP A 714 -23.30 56.12 -31.98
CA ASP A 714 -23.20 55.87 -30.55
C ASP A 714 -24.34 55.00 -29.95
N MET A 715 -25.06 54.19 -30.73
CA MET A 715 -26.10 53.30 -30.20
C MET A 715 -25.61 51.86 -30.06
N ALA A 716 -25.66 51.32 -28.83
CA ALA A 716 -25.33 49.92 -28.57
C ALA A 716 -26.21 48.99 -29.40
N THR A 717 -25.60 48.07 -30.14
CA THR A 717 -26.29 47.10 -30.98
C THR A 717 -26.58 45.80 -30.29
N SER A 718 -25.88 45.45 -29.19
CA SER A 718 -26.24 44.27 -28.39
C SER A 718 -25.97 44.51 -26.91
N SER A 719 -26.68 43.79 -26.06
CA SER A 719 -26.62 43.94 -24.61
C SER A 719 -26.59 42.57 -23.94
N PHE A 720 -25.66 42.38 -23.00
CA PHE A 720 -25.59 41.19 -22.16
C PHE A 720 -25.55 41.59 -20.69
N ARG A 721 -26.57 41.17 -19.96
CA ARG A 721 -26.70 41.34 -18.52
C ARG A 721 -26.62 39.98 -17.84
N TRP A 722 -25.75 39.84 -16.85
CA TRP A 722 -25.70 38.66 -16.02
C TRP A 722 -25.94 38.98 -14.55
N ASP A 723 -26.93 38.30 -13.96
CA ASP A 723 -27.31 38.41 -12.56
C ASP A 723 -26.78 37.22 -11.74
N LEU A 724 -26.45 37.47 -10.48
CA LEU A 724 -26.03 36.45 -9.53
C LEU A 724 -27.14 36.11 -8.53
N ILE A 725 -27.59 34.85 -8.54
CA ILE A 725 -28.60 34.32 -7.63
C ILE A 725 -27.91 33.68 -6.42
N PRO A 726 -28.36 34.00 -5.18
CA PRO A 726 -27.82 33.38 -3.98
C PRO A 726 -28.00 31.85 -3.94
N PRO A 727 -26.94 31.09 -3.62
CA PRO A 727 -27.10 29.69 -3.28
C PRO A 727 -27.84 29.55 -1.94
N LYS A 728 -28.86 28.67 -1.87
CA LYS A 728 -29.59 28.42 -0.62
C LYS A 728 -28.86 27.50 0.36
N VAL A 729 -27.87 26.76 -0.13
CA VAL A 729 -27.08 25.79 0.61
C VAL A 729 -25.64 25.85 0.13
N ARG A 730 -24.71 25.70 1.07
CA ARG A 730 -23.28 25.52 0.81
C ARG A 730 -22.80 24.26 1.51
N PHE A 731 -22.05 23.41 0.81
CA PHE A 731 -21.43 22.24 1.40
C PHE A 731 -20.00 22.58 1.82
N ARG A 732 -19.65 22.32 3.07
CA ARG A 732 -18.29 22.53 3.59
C ARG A 732 -17.77 21.23 4.18
N ARG A 733 -16.48 20.94 4.01
CA ARG A 733 -15.81 19.85 4.74
C ARG A 733 -15.19 20.42 6.00
N ASP A 734 -15.59 19.89 7.15
CA ASP A 734 -15.05 20.26 8.45
C ASP A 734 -14.26 19.10 9.05
N VAL A 735 -13.13 19.42 9.67
CA VAL A 735 -12.35 18.45 10.45
C VAL A 735 -13.05 18.28 11.80
N VAL A 736 -13.59 17.08 12.06
CA VAL A 736 -14.30 16.73 13.30
C VAL A 736 -13.38 16.06 14.31
N PHE A 737 -12.34 15.40 13.81
CA PHE A 737 -11.34 14.75 14.65
C PHE A 737 -9.95 15.18 14.23
N SER A 738 -9.44 16.18 14.94
CA SER A 738 -8.14 16.76 14.73
C SER A 738 -7.04 15.97 15.45
N PHE A 739 -5.79 16.38 15.24
CA PHE A 739 -4.66 15.84 16.00
C PHE A 739 -4.76 16.18 17.50
N GLU A 740 -5.32 17.34 17.84
CA GLU A 740 -5.53 17.75 19.23
C GLU A 740 -6.53 16.82 19.92
N ASP A 741 -7.62 16.47 19.23
CA ASP A 741 -8.63 15.52 19.73
C ASP A 741 -8.06 14.12 19.94
N LEU A 742 -7.11 13.70 19.10
CA LEU A 742 -6.39 12.44 19.25
C LEU A 742 -5.52 12.42 20.52
N ILE A 743 -4.77 13.50 20.78
CA ILE A 743 -3.97 13.64 22.01
C ILE A 743 -4.87 13.63 23.25
N VAL A 744 -5.96 14.39 23.22
CA VAL A 744 -6.94 14.43 24.32
C VAL A 744 -7.52 13.05 24.59
N SER A 745 -7.85 12.30 23.52
CA SER A 745 -8.40 10.94 23.62
C SER A 745 -7.40 9.95 24.22
N PHE A 746 -6.13 9.97 23.80
CA PHE A 746 -5.09 9.13 24.40
C PHE A 746 -4.81 9.50 25.86
N GLY A 747 -4.73 10.80 26.16
CA GLY A 747 -4.54 11.30 27.51
C GLY A 747 -5.67 10.84 28.43
N GLY A 748 -6.92 10.92 27.96
CA GLY A 748 -8.09 10.42 28.69
C GLY A 748 -8.05 8.92 28.95
N ALA A 749 -7.67 8.11 27.94
CA ALA A 749 -7.55 6.67 28.10
C ALA A 749 -6.43 6.28 29.09
N LEU A 750 -5.25 6.89 28.96
CA LEU A 750 -4.12 6.65 29.87
C LEU A 750 -4.43 7.07 31.31
N ALA A 751 -5.09 8.22 31.50
CA ALA A 751 -5.49 8.70 32.82
C ALA A 751 -6.54 7.78 33.47
N LEU A 752 -7.56 7.35 32.73
CA LEU A 752 -8.66 6.54 33.26
C LEU A 752 -8.24 5.11 33.64
N PHE A 753 -7.49 4.42 32.76
CA PHE A 753 -7.19 3.00 32.94
C PHE A 753 -5.87 2.75 33.68
N VAL A 754 -4.85 3.57 33.44
CA VAL A 754 -3.51 3.38 34.02
C VAL A 754 -3.24 4.37 35.16
N GLY A 755 -3.94 5.50 35.21
CA GLY A 755 -3.74 6.52 36.25
C GLY A 755 -2.47 7.35 36.03
N ILE A 756 -2.01 7.46 34.78
CA ILE A 756 -0.79 8.19 34.42
C ILE A 756 -1.14 9.51 33.71
N SER A 757 -0.44 10.58 34.10
CA SER A 757 -0.48 11.87 33.43
C SER A 757 0.79 12.08 32.59
N VAL A 758 0.82 13.14 31.79
CA VAL A 758 2.04 13.55 31.06
C VAL A 758 3.23 13.74 32.02
N MET A 759 3.00 14.32 33.20
CA MET A 759 4.04 14.45 34.24
C MET A 759 4.50 13.07 34.76
N GLY A 760 3.58 12.12 34.90
CA GLY A 760 3.91 10.73 35.26
C GLY A 760 4.76 10.02 34.21
N LEU A 761 4.52 10.28 32.91
CA LEU A 761 5.34 9.77 31.82
C LEU A 761 6.75 10.38 31.84
N VAL A 762 6.87 11.70 32.08
CA VAL A 762 8.17 12.38 32.20
C VAL A 762 8.95 11.85 33.40
N GLN A 763 8.30 11.64 34.56
CA GLN A 763 8.92 11.04 35.74
C GLN A 763 9.36 9.59 35.48
N MET A 764 8.53 8.79 34.82
CA MET A 764 8.89 7.43 34.43
C MET A 764 10.09 7.42 33.48
N GLY A 765 10.11 8.32 32.49
CA GLY A 765 11.24 8.54 31.59
C GLY A 765 12.51 8.97 32.33
N TYR A 766 12.40 9.90 33.28
CA TYR A 766 13.52 10.33 34.13
C TYR A 766 14.10 9.17 34.93
N VAL A 767 13.26 8.36 35.60
CA VAL A 767 13.71 7.20 36.38
C VAL A 767 14.41 6.17 35.48
N ILE A 768 13.88 5.91 34.27
CA ILE A 768 14.49 4.99 33.31
C ILE A 768 15.84 5.53 32.82
N ILE A 769 15.89 6.80 32.38
CA ILE A 769 17.11 7.44 31.86
C ILE A 769 18.18 7.53 32.95
N PHE A 770 17.82 7.95 34.16
CA PHE A 770 18.74 8.07 35.29
C PHE A 770 19.37 6.71 35.63
N ASN A 771 18.57 5.64 35.67
CA ASN A 771 19.09 4.29 35.90
C ASN A 771 19.96 3.78 34.75
N ILE A 772 19.61 4.08 33.49
CA ILE A 772 20.44 3.77 32.32
C ILE A 772 21.79 4.50 32.42
N LEU A 773 21.81 5.79 32.76
CA LEU A 773 23.04 6.56 32.93
C LEU A 773 23.91 6.01 34.08
N LEU A 774 23.31 5.63 35.21
CA LEU A 774 24.02 4.99 36.31
C LEU A 774 24.62 3.63 35.89
N ASP A 775 23.89 2.85 35.10
CA ASP A 775 24.38 1.57 34.58
C ASP A 775 25.52 1.78 33.57
N ILE A 776 25.45 2.81 32.73
CA ILE A 776 26.55 3.24 31.85
C ILE A 776 27.78 3.65 32.66
N ILE A 777 27.63 4.47 33.72
CA ILE A 777 28.76 4.89 34.57
C ILE A 777 29.40 3.69 35.27
N LYS A 778 28.61 2.74 35.78
CA LYS A 778 29.12 1.50 36.38
C LYS A 778 29.88 0.66 35.36
N LEU A 779 29.38 0.57 34.13
CA LEU A 779 30.05 -0.11 33.02
C LEU A 779 31.37 0.58 32.65
N LEU A 780 31.41 1.90 32.56
CA LEU A 780 32.62 2.68 32.28
C LEU A 780 33.69 2.50 33.37
N ARG A 781 33.31 2.50 34.65
CA ARG A 781 34.23 2.20 35.78
C ARG A 781 34.77 0.78 35.71
N PHE A 782 33.93 -0.20 35.35
CA PHE A 782 34.34 -1.58 35.16
C PHE A 782 35.37 -1.72 34.02
N ILE A 783 35.13 -1.07 32.88
CA ILE A 783 36.05 -1.03 31.75
C ILE A 783 37.38 -0.35 32.12
N HIS A 784 37.34 0.78 32.84
CA HIS A 784 38.54 1.48 33.31
C HIS A 784 39.39 0.59 34.24
N THR A 785 38.75 -0.19 35.11
CA THR A 785 39.42 -1.12 36.02
C THR A 785 40.08 -2.29 35.25
N LEU A 786 39.42 -2.80 34.21
CA LEU A 786 39.99 -3.81 33.31
C LEU A 786 41.17 -3.26 32.51
N TYR A 787 41.09 -2.01 32.04
CA TYR A 787 42.18 -1.32 31.36
C TYR A 787 43.42 -1.18 32.25
N LEU A 788 43.27 -0.78 33.52
CA LEU A 788 44.36 -0.72 34.49
C LEU A 788 45.00 -2.10 34.74
N ARG A 789 44.19 -3.16 34.87
CA ARG A 789 44.67 -4.56 35.01
C ARG A 789 45.44 -5.04 33.78
N ALA A 790 44.98 -4.70 32.58
CA ALA A 790 45.66 -5.05 31.34
C ALA A 790 46.99 -4.30 31.18
N ARG A 791 47.04 -3.01 31.58
CA ARG A 791 48.26 -2.20 31.60
C ARG A 791 49.31 -2.76 32.58
N TYR A 792 48.89 -3.26 33.74
CA TYR A 792 49.77 -3.92 34.70
C TYR A 792 50.36 -5.24 34.15
N ARG A 793 49.54 -6.10 33.52
CA ARG A 793 50.02 -7.35 32.88
C ARG A 793 51.03 -7.13 31.75
N ARG A 794 50.90 -6.05 30.96
CA ARG A 794 51.88 -5.69 29.91
C ARG A 794 53.22 -5.23 30.48
N ARG A 795 53.28 -4.68 31.70
CA ARG A 795 54.56 -4.36 32.37
C ARG A 795 55.29 -5.61 32.89
N ALA A 796 54.57 -6.68 33.22
CA ALA A 796 55.14 -7.92 33.77
C ALA A 796 55.69 -8.91 32.72
N THR A 797 55.53 -8.65 31.42
CA THR A 797 55.85 -9.59 30.32
C THR A 797 56.98 -9.14 29.39
N LYS A 798 57.79 -8.15 29.81
CA LYS A 798 59.01 -7.75 29.08
C LYS A 798 60.18 -8.65 29.53
N PRO A 799 60.85 -9.40 28.63
CA PRO A 799 62.01 -10.22 29.01
C PRO A 799 63.27 -9.36 29.18
N GLU A 800 64.05 -9.63 30.23
CA GLU A 800 65.41 -9.13 30.40
C GLU A 800 66.36 -9.86 29.43
N SER A 801 67.15 -9.10 28.68
CA SER A 801 68.29 -9.56 27.88
C SER A 801 69.54 -9.75 28.77
N PRO A 802 70.44 -10.71 28.48
CA PRO A 802 71.61 -10.94 29.31
C PRO A 802 72.68 -9.87 29.04
N VAL A 803 73.19 -9.24 30.10
CA VAL A 803 74.39 -8.41 30.05
C VAL A 803 75.45 -9.00 30.97
N TYR A 804 76.63 -9.14 30.40
CA TYR A 804 77.87 -9.66 30.98
C TYR A 804 78.41 -8.73 32.09
N SER A 805 78.82 -9.34 33.22
CA SER A 805 79.79 -8.89 34.23
C SER A 805 80.11 -7.38 34.39
N LYS A 806 79.79 -6.83 35.57
CA LYS A 806 80.77 -6.06 36.38
C LYS A 806 80.34 -5.94 37.84
N ASP A 807 81.34 -6.05 38.70
CA ASP A 807 81.32 -6.03 40.17
C ASP A 807 80.55 -4.86 40.80
N ASN A 808 79.85 -5.14 41.91
CA ASN A 808 80.18 -4.65 43.26
C ASN A 808 78.99 -4.79 44.24
N ILE A 809 79.19 -5.66 45.24
CA ILE A 809 78.99 -5.45 46.68
C ILE A 809 78.00 -4.33 47.09
N SER A 810 76.88 -4.69 47.73
CA SER A 810 76.65 -4.45 49.18
C SER A 810 75.26 -4.90 49.67
N ARG A 811 75.28 -5.52 50.85
CA ARG A 811 74.18 -5.91 51.77
C ARG A 811 73.13 -4.81 52.06
N ALA A 812 71.88 -5.23 52.28
CA ALA A 812 70.97 -4.88 53.42
C ALA A 812 69.54 -5.36 53.07
N GLU A 813 69.02 -6.40 53.72
CA GLU A 813 68.05 -6.33 54.86
C GLU A 813 66.60 -6.02 54.39
N THR A 814 65.72 -7.02 54.32
CA THR A 814 64.78 -7.54 55.35
C THR A 814 63.54 -6.68 55.62
N ALA A 815 62.39 -7.34 55.49
CA ALA A 815 61.14 -7.19 56.27
C ALA A 815 60.43 -5.82 56.32
N GLU A 816 59.12 -5.81 56.02
CA GLU A 816 58.04 -5.48 56.97
C GLU A 816 56.71 -5.17 56.26
N ILE A 817 55.65 -5.84 56.73
CA ILE A 817 54.24 -5.39 56.74
C ILE A 817 54.07 -4.87 58.19
N PRO A 818 53.41 -3.73 58.56
CA PRO A 818 51.99 -3.48 58.27
C PRO A 818 51.46 -2.01 58.30
N LEU A 819 50.15 -1.90 58.05
CA LEU A 819 49.14 -1.00 58.66
C LEU A 819 49.07 0.52 58.34
N PHE A 820 47.85 1.04 58.60
CA PHE A 820 47.33 2.41 58.58
C PHE A 820 46.74 2.90 57.24
N GLU A 821 45.60 3.59 57.16
CA GLU A 821 44.44 3.82 58.03
C GLU A 821 43.48 4.73 57.23
N TYR A 822 42.17 4.58 57.46
CA TYR A 822 41.13 5.60 57.65
C TYR A 822 40.91 6.83 56.72
N VAL A 823 39.59 7.07 56.49
CA VAL A 823 38.88 8.35 56.22
C VAL A 823 39.15 8.98 54.83
N ASN A 824 38.17 9.23 53.96
CA ASN A 824 36.82 9.79 54.10
C ASN A 824 35.86 9.24 53.03
#